data_AF-A0A2E6S8L8-F1
#
_entry.id   AF-A0A2E6S8L8-F1
#
_cell.length_a   1.000
_cell.length_b   1.000
_cell.length_c   1.000
_cell.angle_alpha   90.00
_cell.angle_beta   90.00
_cell.angle_gamma   90.00
#
_symmetry.space_group_name_H-M   'P 1'
#
loop_
_entity.id
_entity.type
_entity.pdbx_description
1 polymer ?
#
loop_
_entity_poly.entity_id
_entity_poly.type
_entity_poly.pdbx_seq_one_letter_code
_entity_poly.pdbx_strand_id
1 'polypeptide(L)'
;MKNNLKRGYISILAVVTLSSIMLLMLTASFRYTLQNQETQKKTQIRVDYTNREQALLRAVLTEVPNSAMKNMMANSNTSSWSDQARWRWVFEYARNKADGEKALEKSHAEVLGINGHAISGNTGDGSQDHIKYSVSPVKNQPSNHWFYVNAGTNSTGNLLGSQYPETLQITNASVERLDRDRPIITMDKTYSDGTQFKVLPYPQIHFGYVTQGQNFLAKRNWWAFSIALGSQSEDVTGVATVRKNYVLSIYEVPAQLALGSSASATTALGKHQNGAAWDNINISGGVFATKASAVGSLSLDRLTARRGITLAENSSVGGVSQDQFTGDLPSREAYEAENDSFFPLASSSDSGLVAFLPITHGEGIFDDLTDTSDPNSASPTGWNYYSRPAMQTVMKLRVVDVISPTDQTPTAISFTYLSNGISKTDTFTRGSSWPEANSREGAKFPFHLETSPLGRQALAVYTGRLAAHLEDIGADSLEKNSSLMVNADYVNNINISKPNIPSLSTDISLILRDTKDFTPFPRGFSLVTPFRLYLANDVNIAARGEDDEGNPVYPPISLFAPEKRFGIRDEALNIDFKGQINHVGKKNSDSVFPMDLRSGIYEEVDTDKISADLHSITDLNQLPPINQMNWLVVIEQVD
;
A
#
# COMPACT_ATOMS: atom_id res chain seq x y z
N MET A 1 70.32 -82.60 -5.82
CA MET A 1 70.40 -81.48 -6.78
C MET A 1 69.41 -80.40 -6.34
N LYS A 2 69.92 -79.23 -5.94
CA LYS A 2 69.13 -78.05 -5.53
C LYS A 2 68.62 -77.35 -6.79
N ASN A 3 67.30 -77.23 -6.93
CA ASN A 3 66.70 -76.45 -8.02
C ASN A 3 66.84 -74.95 -7.73
N ASN A 4 67.70 -74.29 -8.50
CA ASN A 4 67.86 -72.84 -8.55
C ASN A 4 66.61 -72.20 -9.19
N LEU A 5 65.58 -71.91 -8.39
CA LEU A 5 64.56 -70.94 -8.76
C LEU A 5 65.19 -69.53 -8.73
N LYS A 6 65.37 -68.93 -9.91
CA LYS A 6 65.93 -67.57 -10.08
C LYS A 6 65.08 -66.56 -9.29
N ARG A 7 65.65 -66.01 -8.21
CA ARG A 7 65.04 -65.00 -7.31
C ARG A 7 64.57 -63.71 -7.99
N GLY A 8 64.90 -63.45 -9.26
CA GLY A 8 64.50 -62.25 -10.00
C GLY A 8 63.08 -62.25 -10.57
N TYR A 9 62.49 -63.41 -10.88
CA TYR A 9 61.16 -63.46 -11.53
C TYR A 9 60.00 -63.08 -10.59
N ILE A 10 60.11 -63.44 -9.31
CA ILE A 10 59.10 -63.08 -8.29
C ILE A 10 59.11 -61.56 -8.03
N SER A 11 60.28 -60.94 -8.06
CA SER A 11 60.44 -59.48 -7.93
C SER A 11 59.82 -58.72 -9.11
N ILE A 12 59.96 -59.20 -10.34
CA ILE A 12 59.38 -58.56 -11.53
C ILE A 12 57.86 -58.68 -11.50
N LEU A 13 57.33 -59.86 -11.17
CA LEU A 13 55.88 -60.09 -11.06
C LEU A 13 55.25 -59.19 -9.99
N ALA A 14 55.90 -59.05 -8.82
CA ALA A 14 55.44 -58.17 -7.74
C ALA A 14 55.46 -56.68 -8.12
N VAL A 15 56.48 -56.24 -8.86
CA VAL A 15 56.56 -54.84 -9.35
C VAL A 15 55.48 -54.58 -10.39
N VAL A 16 55.25 -55.50 -11.33
CA VAL A 16 54.19 -55.37 -12.34
C VAL A 16 52.81 -55.35 -11.70
N THR A 17 52.50 -56.25 -10.76
CA THR A 17 51.19 -56.26 -10.08
C THR A 17 50.96 -55.02 -9.24
N LEU A 18 51.97 -54.54 -8.50
CA LEU A 18 51.87 -53.31 -7.72
C LEU A 18 51.66 -52.09 -8.65
N SER A 19 52.35 -52.05 -9.79
CA SER A 19 52.23 -50.98 -10.78
C SER A 19 50.83 -50.99 -11.43
N SER A 20 50.29 -52.17 -11.77
CA SER A 20 48.92 -52.31 -12.28
C SER A 20 47.86 -51.89 -11.26
N ILE A 21 48.03 -52.24 -9.98
CA ILE A 21 47.11 -51.82 -8.91
C ILE A 21 47.15 -50.30 -8.72
N MET A 22 48.34 -49.69 -8.72
CA MET A 22 48.48 -48.23 -8.63
C MET A 22 47.84 -47.52 -9.83
N LEU A 23 47.99 -48.05 -11.05
CA LEU A 23 47.39 -47.48 -12.25
C LEU A 23 45.85 -47.57 -12.21
N LEU A 24 45.31 -48.69 -11.71
CA LEU A 24 43.87 -48.87 -11.49
C LEU A 24 43.34 -47.91 -10.43
N MET A 25 44.04 -47.75 -9.30
CA MET A 25 43.68 -46.79 -8.26
C MET A 25 43.73 -45.35 -8.77
N LEU A 26 44.73 -44.97 -9.56
CA LEU A 26 44.86 -43.63 -10.13
C LEU A 26 43.75 -43.35 -11.16
N THR A 27 43.40 -44.35 -11.98
CA THR A 27 42.28 -44.26 -12.93
C THR A 27 40.94 -44.15 -12.20
N ALA A 28 40.74 -44.92 -11.13
CA ALA A 28 39.54 -44.87 -10.30
C ALA A 28 39.43 -43.53 -9.56
N SER A 29 40.53 -43.03 -9.00
CA SER A 29 40.61 -41.72 -8.36
C SER A 29 40.31 -40.61 -9.36
N PHE A 30 40.87 -40.67 -10.58
CA PHE A 30 40.62 -39.66 -11.61
C PHE A 30 39.15 -39.65 -12.05
N ARG A 31 38.54 -40.84 -12.25
CA ARG A 31 37.10 -40.95 -12.53
C ARG A 31 36.24 -40.40 -11.40
N TYR A 32 36.59 -40.69 -10.14
CA TYR A 32 35.88 -40.18 -8.98
C TYR A 32 36.00 -38.66 -8.86
N THR A 33 37.20 -38.10 -9.09
CA THR A 33 37.41 -36.65 -9.12
C THR A 33 36.61 -35.98 -10.24
N LEU A 34 36.56 -36.56 -11.45
CA LEU A 34 35.75 -36.05 -12.56
C LEU A 34 34.25 -36.06 -12.23
N GLN A 35 33.75 -37.14 -11.65
CA GLN A 35 32.34 -37.23 -11.22
C GLN A 35 32.00 -36.18 -10.16
N ASN A 36 32.87 -36.02 -9.15
CA ASN A 36 32.67 -35.00 -8.12
C ASN A 36 32.70 -33.58 -8.70
N GLN A 37 33.61 -33.29 -9.63
CA GLN A 37 33.66 -32.01 -10.32
C GLN A 37 32.39 -31.76 -11.16
N GLU A 38 31.86 -32.78 -11.83
CA GLU A 38 30.62 -32.67 -12.59
C GLU A 38 29.41 -32.39 -11.68
N THR A 39 29.31 -33.09 -10.55
CA THR A 39 28.25 -32.84 -9.54
C THR A 39 28.36 -31.45 -8.94
N GLN A 40 29.58 -30.99 -8.62
CA GLN A 40 29.82 -29.63 -8.13
C GLN A 40 29.41 -28.58 -9.17
N LYS A 41 29.79 -28.77 -10.43
CA LYS A 41 29.39 -27.87 -11.54
C LYS A 41 27.87 -27.81 -11.70
N LYS A 42 27.18 -28.96 -11.72
CA LYS A 42 25.71 -28.99 -11.82
C LYS A 42 25.03 -28.31 -10.63
N THR A 43 25.57 -28.50 -9.43
CA THR A 43 25.05 -27.85 -8.21
C THR A 43 25.26 -26.34 -8.27
N GLN A 44 26.44 -25.89 -8.68
CA GLN A 44 26.76 -24.47 -8.83
C GLN A 44 25.85 -23.79 -9.88
N ILE A 45 25.59 -24.46 -11.00
CA ILE A 45 24.66 -23.95 -12.04
C ILE A 45 23.24 -23.82 -11.47
N ARG A 46 22.75 -24.79 -10.69
CA ARG A 46 21.43 -24.70 -10.04
C ARG A 46 21.33 -23.53 -9.05
N VAL A 47 22.39 -23.28 -8.28
CA VAL A 47 22.47 -22.14 -7.37
C VAL A 47 22.46 -20.82 -8.15
N ASP A 48 23.21 -20.74 -9.26
CA ASP A 48 23.22 -19.55 -10.13
C ASP A 48 21.83 -19.29 -10.72
N TYR A 49 21.15 -20.31 -11.27
CA TYR A 49 19.78 -20.17 -11.76
C TYR A 49 18.81 -19.71 -10.67
N THR A 50 18.92 -20.24 -9.45
CA THR A 50 18.09 -19.82 -8.33
C THR A 50 18.34 -18.36 -7.94
N ASN A 51 19.61 -17.93 -7.93
CA ASN A 51 19.97 -16.54 -7.61
C ASN A 51 19.47 -15.56 -8.68
N ARG A 52 19.61 -15.91 -9.97
CA ARG A 52 19.09 -15.11 -11.08
C ARG A 52 17.58 -15.01 -11.06
N GLU A 53 16.89 -16.11 -10.76
CA GLU A 53 15.45 -16.16 -10.57
C GLU A 53 15.02 -15.19 -9.45
N GLN A 54 15.63 -15.28 -8.28
CA GLN A 54 15.32 -14.41 -7.14
C GLN A 54 15.60 -12.92 -7.44
N ALA A 55 16.70 -12.63 -8.14
CA ALA A 55 17.03 -11.26 -8.56
C ALA A 55 16.00 -10.71 -9.56
N LEU A 56 15.57 -11.51 -10.53
CA LEU A 56 14.51 -11.14 -11.49
C LEU A 56 13.19 -10.88 -10.75
N LEU A 57 12.75 -11.78 -9.88
CA LEU A 57 11.50 -11.63 -9.14
C LEU A 57 11.49 -10.36 -8.26
N ARG A 58 12.60 -10.07 -7.58
CA ARG A 58 12.80 -8.82 -6.82
C ARG A 58 12.66 -7.59 -7.71
N ALA A 59 13.26 -7.61 -8.90
CA ALA A 59 13.17 -6.49 -9.82
C ALA A 59 11.73 -6.31 -10.35
N VAL A 60 11.05 -7.40 -10.71
CA VAL A 60 9.64 -7.41 -11.15
C VAL A 60 8.72 -6.85 -10.07
N LEU A 61 8.90 -7.28 -8.82
CA LEU A 61 8.15 -6.78 -7.66
C LEU A 61 8.19 -5.26 -7.55
N THR A 62 9.34 -4.64 -7.84
CA THR A 62 9.48 -3.18 -7.78
C THR A 62 8.92 -2.44 -8.99
N GLU A 63 8.89 -3.06 -10.17
CA GLU A 63 8.52 -2.37 -11.41
C GLU A 63 7.02 -2.49 -11.71
N VAL A 64 6.37 -3.60 -11.38
CA VAL A 64 4.95 -3.80 -11.68
C VAL A 64 4.05 -2.71 -11.08
N PRO A 65 4.22 -2.27 -9.82
CA PRO A 65 3.44 -1.16 -9.26
C PRO A 65 3.67 0.15 -10.03
N ASN A 66 4.91 0.43 -10.46
CA ASN A 66 5.20 1.62 -11.25
C ASN A 66 4.49 1.57 -12.60
N SER A 67 4.49 0.42 -13.27
CA SER A 67 3.76 0.25 -14.54
C SER A 67 2.25 0.29 -14.36
N ALA A 68 1.72 -0.25 -13.25
CA ALA A 68 0.29 -0.16 -12.93
C ALA A 68 -0.13 1.30 -12.72
N MET A 69 0.64 2.07 -11.95
CA MET A 69 0.44 3.51 -11.77
C MET A 69 0.52 4.25 -13.11
N LYS A 70 1.54 3.97 -13.94
CA LYS A 70 1.68 4.58 -15.28
C LYS A 70 0.44 4.33 -16.12
N ASN A 71 -0.13 3.12 -16.13
CA ASN A 71 -1.35 2.83 -16.90
C ASN A 71 -2.58 3.64 -16.43
N MET A 72 -2.54 4.24 -15.24
CA MET A 72 -3.61 5.10 -14.72
C MET A 72 -3.37 6.59 -15.01
N MET A 73 -2.14 6.98 -15.38
CA MET A 73 -1.80 8.38 -15.65
C MET A 73 -2.29 8.84 -17.03
N ALA A 74 -2.44 10.15 -17.17
CA ALA A 74 -2.78 10.81 -18.43
C ALA A 74 -1.86 10.37 -19.58
N ASN A 75 -2.45 10.18 -20.77
CA ASN A 75 -1.78 9.80 -22.02
C ASN A 75 -1.07 8.44 -22.01
N SER A 76 -1.31 7.59 -21.00
CA SER A 76 -0.69 6.27 -20.93
C SER A 76 -1.14 5.28 -22.01
N ASN A 77 -2.24 5.57 -22.71
CA ASN A 77 -2.67 4.81 -23.87
C ASN A 77 -2.07 5.29 -25.20
N THR A 78 -1.19 6.31 -25.20
CA THR A 78 -0.44 6.73 -26.39
C THR A 78 0.68 5.74 -26.72
N SER A 79 1.10 5.69 -27.98
CA SER A 79 2.10 4.71 -28.47
C SER A 79 3.40 4.73 -27.67
N SER A 80 3.99 5.90 -27.39
CA SER A 80 5.29 5.99 -26.71
C SER A 80 5.25 5.56 -25.23
N TRP A 81 4.13 5.82 -24.54
CA TRP A 81 3.94 5.44 -23.14
C TRP A 81 3.47 3.99 -22.99
N SER A 82 2.65 3.52 -23.93
CA SER A 82 2.09 2.17 -23.88
C SER A 82 3.18 1.11 -23.88
N ASP A 83 4.31 1.35 -24.55
CA ASP A 83 5.40 0.39 -24.58
C ASP A 83 6.09 0.23 -23.23
N GLN A 84 6.23 1.30 -22.45
CA GLN A 84 6.89 1.28 -21.13
C GLN A 84 6.00 0.74 -20.00
N ALA A 85 4.73 0.51 -20.25
CA ALA A 85 3.78 0.02 -19.24
C ALA A 85 3.27 -1.40 -19.54
N ARG A 86 3.75 -2.04 -20.62
CA ARG A 86 3.43 -3.42 -21.00
C ARG A 86 4.25 -4.45 -20.23
N TRP A 87 3.69 -5.65 -20.06
CA TRP A 87 4.37 -6.75 -19.40
C TRP A 87 5.74 -7.06 -20.00
N ARG A 88 5.85 -7.05 -21.33
CA ARG A 88 7.13 -7.21 -22.03
C ARG A 88 8.20 -6.29 -21.45
N TRP A 89 7.94 -4.98 -21.45
CA TRP A 89 8.91 -3.98 -21.03
C TRP A 89 9.21 -4.13 -19.54
N VAL A 90 8.20 -4.43 -18.72
CA VAL A 90 8.40 -4.69 -17.28
C VAL A 90 9.40 -5.81 -17.06
N PHE A 91 9.25 -6.95 -17.73
CA PHE A 91 10.17 -8.08 -17.54
C PHE A 91 11.54 -7.83 -18.20
N GLU A 92 11.61 -7.19 -19.38
CA GLU A 92 12.89 -6.83 -20.02
C GLU A 92 13.67 -5.81 -19.14
N TYR A 93 13.00 -4.81 -18.59
CA TYR A 93 13.58 -3.82 -17.69
C TYR A 93 14.00 -4.43 -16.35
N ALA A 94 13.14 -5.27 -15.76
CA ALA A 94 13.45 -6.00 -14.53
C ALA A 94 14.67 -6.91 -14.70
N ARG A 95 14.78 -7.62 -15.83
CA ARG A 95 15.96 -8.43 -16.16
C ARG A 95 17.22 -7.59 -16.25
N ASN A 96 17.17 -6.44 -16.92
CA ASN A 96 18.31 -5.54 -17.02
C ASN A 96 18.74 -4.98 -15.65
N LYS A 97 17.77 -4.72 -14.76
CA LYS A 97 18.01 -4.23 -13.39
C LYS A 97 18.55 -5.32 -12.46
N ALA A 98 18.17 -6.58 -12.68
CA ALA A 98 18.66 -7.72 -11.92
C ALA A 98 20.15 -8.02 -12.18
N ASP A 99 20.72 -7.46 -13.27
CA ASP A 99 22.13 -7.59 -13.70
C ASP A 99 22.68 -9.03 -13.74
N GLY A 100 21.79 -10.03 -13.75
CA GLY A 100 22.13 -11.45 -13.65
C GLY A 100 22.79 -12.05 -14.90
N GLU A 101 23.03 -11.25 -15.93
CA GLU A 101 23.65 -11.66 -17.20
C GLU A 101 25.07 -11.07 -17.38
N LYS A 102 25.51 -10.09 -16.56
CA LYS A 102 26.81 -9.45 -16.74
C LYS A 102 27.89 -10.08 -15.87
N ALA A 103 28.97 -10.51 -16.52
CA ALA A 103 30.20 -10.87 -15.84
C ALA A 103 30.86 -9.62 -15.22
N LEU A 104 31.73 -9.83 -14.23
CA LEU A 104 32.50 -8.76 -13.58
C LEU A 104 33.19 -7.87 -14.64
N GLU A 105 33.00 -6.56 -14.54
CA GLU A 105 33.59 -5.60 -15.48
C GLU A 105 35.12 -5.70 -15.47
N LYS A 106 35.77 -5.58 -16.64
CA LYS A 106 37.23 -5.76 -16.78
C LYS A 106 38.04 -4.87 -15.84
N SER A 107 37.57 -3.64 -15.62
CA SER A 107 38.17 -2.68 -14.69
C SER A 107 38.15 -3.17 -13.23
N HIS A 108 37.06 -3.79 -12.78
CA HIS A 108 36.97 -4.37 -11.44
C HIS A 108 37.80 -5.66 -11.31
N ALA A 109 37.90 -6.46 -12.37
CA ALA A 109 38.76 -7.64 -12.39
C ALA A 109 40.25 -7.27 -12.33
N GLU A 110 40.63 -6.15 -12.93
CA GLU A 110 41.97 -5.55 -12.84
C GLU A 110 42.31 -5.10 -11.43
N VAL A 111 41.41 -4.37 -10.76
CA VAL A 111 41.60 -3.92 -9.37
C VAL A 111 41.74 -5.11 -8.41
N LEU A 112 40.98 -6.19 -8.64
CA LEU A 112 41.02 -7.40 -7.83
C LEU A 112 42.18 -8.35 -8.19
N GLY A 113 43.01 -8.02 -9.19
CA GLY A 113 44.15 -8.84 -9.61
C GLY A 113 43.78 -10.19 -10.25
N ILE A 114 42.51 -10.38 -10.60
CA ILE A 114 41.96 -11.62 -11.18
C ILE A 114 41.80 -11.52 -12.70
N ASN A 115 42.30 -10.45 -13.31
CA ASN A 115 42.24 -10.28 -14.76
C ASN A 115 42.98 -11.42 -15.48
N GLY A 116 42.35 -12.03 -16.48
CA GLY A 116 42.86 -13.21 -17.19
C GLY A 116 42.76 -14.55 -16.44
N HIS A 117 42.43 -14.56 -15.14
CA HIS A 117 42.19 -15.76 -14.32
C HIS A 117 40.73 -15.90 -13.88
N ALA A 118 39.92 -14.85 -14.08
CA ALA A 118 38.48 -14.89 -13.89
C ALA A 118 37.85 -15.81 -14.93
N ILE A 119 37.56 -17.04 -14.54
CA ILE A 119 36.69 -17.93 -15.31
C ILE A 119 35.27 -17.40 -15.11
N SER A 120 34.68 -16.85 -16.18
CA SER A 120 33.27 -16.47 -16.15
C SER A 120 32.43 -17.72 -15.84
N GLY A 121 31.79 -17.75 -14.67
CA GLY A 121 30.77 -18.75 -14.35
C GLY A 121 29.54 -18.66 -15.24
N ASN A 122 29.43 -17.60 -16.05
CA ASN A 122 28.35 -17.39 -16.99
C ASN A 122 28.58 -18.15 -18.32
N THR A 123 28.84 -19.46 -18.24
CA THR A 123 28.93 -20.34 -19.43
C THR A 123 27.57 -20.92 -19.85
N GLY A 124 26.47 -20.51 -19.21
CA GLY A 124 25.16 -21.16 -19.32
C GLY A 124 24.02 -20.34 -19.94
N ASP A 125 24.23 -19.09 -20.33
CA ASP A 125 23.21 -18.30 -21.06
C ASP A 125 23.91 -17.12 -21.74
N GLY A 126 24.42 -17.34 -22.95
CA GLY A 126 24.92 -16.28 -23.80
C GLY A 126 23.75 -15.43 -24.30
N SER A 127 23.76 -14.14 -24.00
CA SER A 127 22.85 -13.09 -24.49
C SER A 127 21.46 -13.58 -24.93
N GLN A 128 20.52 -13.70 -24.00
CA GLN A 128 19.13 -13.89 -24.41
C GLN A 128 18.63 -12.59 -25.05
N ASP A 129 18.56 -12.54 -26.38
CA ASP A 129 18.05 -11.38 -27.12
C ASP A 129 16.59 -11.03 -26.73
N HIS A 130 15.83 -11.98 -26.18
CA HIS A 130 14.45 -11.76 -25.74
C HIS A 130 14.05 -12.55 -24.48
N ILE A 131 13.35 -11.87 -23.56
CA ILE A 131 12.80 -12.42 -22.31
C ILE A 131 11.82 -13.60 -22.48
N LYS A 132 11.24 -13.77 -23.68
CA LYS A 132 10.25 -14.81 -24.00
C LYS A 132 10.73 -16.25 -23.78
N TYR A 133 12.05 -16.46 -23.78
CA TYR A 133 12.65 -17.78 -23.57
C TYR A 133 12.74 -18.15 -22.09
N SER A 134 12.66 -17.14 -21.22
CA SER A 134 12.71 -17.30 -19.77
C SER A 134 11.34 -17.12 -19.11
N VAL A 135 10.45 -16.29 -19.67
CA VAL A 135 9.13 -15.99 -19.11
C VAL A 135 8.03 -16.31 -20.12
N SER A 136 7.01 -17.05 -19.66
CA SER A 136 5.85 -17.46 -20.47
C SER A 136 4.56 -17.47 -19.63
N PRO A 137 3.36 -17.46 -20.21
CA PRO A 137 2.12 -17.63 -19.44
C PRO A 137 2.01 -19.07 -18.93
N VAL A 138 1.31 -19.27 -17.82
CA VAL A 138 1.01 -20.60 -17.28
C VAL A 138 0.19 -21.43 -18.28
N LYS A 139 -0.82 -20.79 -18.89
CA LYS A 139 -1.63 -21.39 -19.96
C LYS A 139 -1.77 -20.43 -21.14
N ASN A 140 -1.74 -20.98 -22.35
CA ASN A 140 -1.90 -20.22 -23.58
C ASN A 140 -3.30 -19.58 -23.65
N GLN A 141 -3.35 -18.31 -24.06
CA GLN A 141 -4.60 -17.56 -24.22
C GLN A 141 -4.46 -16.49 -25.33
N PRO A 142 -5.56 -16.07 -25.97
CA PRO A 142 -5.54 -14.96 -26.92
C PRO A 142 -5.27 -13.62 -26.21
N SER A 143 -4.37 -12.81 -26.77
CA SER A 143 -4.02 -11.47 -26.28
C SER A 143 -3.83 -10.50 -27.46
N ASN A 144 -3.73 -9.20 -27.17
CA ASN A 144 -3.56 -8.17 -28.20
C ASN A 144 -2.14 -8.15 -28.80
N HIS A 145 -1.14 -8.68 -28.09
CA HIS A 145 0.27 -8.62 -28.50
C HIS A 145 1.05 -9.88 -28.06
N TRP A 146 2.30 -9.94 -28.52
CA TRP A 146 3.18 -11.12 -28.52
C TRP A 146 3.75 -11.61 -27.15
N PHE A 147 3.49 -10.93 -26.02
CA PHE A 147 3.99 -11.33 -24.69
C PHE A 147 2.82 -11.43 -23.68
N TYR A 148 2.72 -12.52 -22.91
CA TYR A 148 1.48 -12.87 -22.21
C TYR A 148 1.68 -13.34 -20.77
N VAL A 149 0.86 -12.81 -19.86
CA VAL A 149 0.61 -13.33 -18.51
C VAL A 149 -0.87 -13.66 -18.38
N ASN A 150 -1.25 -14.61 -17.52
CA ASN A 150 -2.65 -14.90 -17.23
C ASN A 150 -3.18 -13.92 -16.17
N ALA A 151 -3.92 -12.89 -16.59
CA ALA A 151 -4.54 -11.92 -15.69
C ALA A 151 -5.75 -12.52 -14.96
N GLY A 152 -5.87 -12.30 -13.66
CA GLY A 152 -6.92 -12.83 -12.77
C GLY A 152 -8.32 -12.24 -12.98
N THR A 153 -8.79 -12.17 -14.22
CA THR A 153 -10.09 -11.60 -14.62
C THR A 153 -11.04 -12.68 -15.14
N ASN A 154 -12.19 -12.28 -15.71
CA ASN A 154 -13.18 -13.18 -16.32
C ASN A 154 -12.51 -14.33 -17.10
N SER A 155 -12.99 -15.55 -16.85
CA SER A 155 -12.55 -16.79 -17.52
C SER A 155 -11.17 -17.35 -17.13
N THR A 156 -10.30 -16.60 -16.45
CA THR A 156 -8.98 -17.11 -16.05
C THR A 156 -9.08 -18.18 -14.97
N GLY A 157 -10.06 -18.10 -14.08
CA GLY A 157 -10.29 -19.11 -13.04
C GLY A 157 -10.61 -20.48 -13.64
N ASN A 158 -11.40 -20.51 -14.72
CA ASN A 158 -11.69 -21.74 -15.46
C ASN A 158 -10.46 -22.28 -16.22
N LEU A 159 -9.54 -21.39 -16.63
CA LEU A 159 -8.35 -21.76 -17.38
C LEU A 159 -7.24 -22.35 -16.49
N LEU A 160 -7.02 -21.75 -15.32
CA LEU A 160 -5.93 -22.12 -14.41
C LEU A 160 -6.36 -23.09 -13.29
N GLY A 161 -7.66 -23.14 -12.97
CA GLY A 161 -8.20 -24.02 -11.93
C GLY A 161 -8.18 -23.39 -10.53
N SER A 162 -8.59 -24.19 -9.53
CA SER A 162 -8.84 -23.74 -8.14
C SER A 162 -7.59 -23.52 -7.29
N GLN A 163 -6.40 -23.83 -7.81
CA GLN A 163 -5.11 -23.57 -7.13
C GLN A 163 -4.72 -22.08 -7.18
N TYR A 164 -5.38 -21.31 -8.05
CA TYR A 164 -5.13 -19.89 -8.22
C TYR A 164 -6.16 -19.05 -7.44
N PRO A 165 -5.85 -17.78 -7.15
CA PRO A 165 -6.75 -16.93 -6.39
C PRO A 165 -8.07 -16.67 -7.11
N GLU A 166 -9.11 -16.26 -6.36
CA GLU A 166 -10.39 -15.86 -6.94
C GLU A 166 -10.20 -14.77 -8.00
N THR A 167 -10.88 -14.91 -9.15
CA THR A 167 -10.81 -13.93 -10.23
C THR A 167 -11.76 -12.77 -10.02
N LEU A 168 -11.34 -11.57 -10.43
CA LEU A 168 -12.20 -10.40 -10.45
C LEU A 168 -13.07 -10.38 -11.72
N GLN A 169 -14.31 -9.94 -11.56
CA GLN A 169 -15.23 -9.70 -12.67
C GLN A 169 -15.02 -8.32 -13.27
N ILE A 170 -15.15 -8.25 -14.59
CA ILE A 170 -15.09 -6.99 -15.33
C ILE A 170 -16.09 -6.98 -16.49
N THR A 171 -16.98 -6.00 -16.54
CA THR A 171 -18.00 -5.96 -17.61
C THR A 171 -17.43 -5.56 -18.97
N ASN A 172 -16.37 -4.75 -18.98
CA ASN A 172 -15.74 -4.24 -20.20
C ASN A 172 -14.68 -5.20 -20.74
N ALA A 173 -15.04 -5.96 -21.78
CA ALA A 173 -14.15 -6.93 -22.44
C ALA A 173 -12.87 -6.30 -23.04
N SER A 174 -12.90 -5.00 -23.40
CA SER A 174 -11.70 -4.31 -23.90
C SER A 174 -10.67 -4.14 -22.78
N VAL A 175 -11.11 -3.81 -21.57
CA VAL A 175 -10.24 -3.66 -20.40
C VAL A 175 -9.70 -5.02 -19.97
N GLU A 176 -10.52 -6.07 -20.01
CA GLU A 176 -10.08 -7.44 -19.78
C GLU A 176 -8.93 -7.85 -20.72
N ARG A 177 -9.05 -7.55 -22.03
CA ARG A 177 -7.99 -7.82 -23.01
C ARG A 177 -6.74 -6.98 -22.75
N LEU A 178 -6.90 -5.72 -22.33
CA LEU A 178 -5.77 -4.85 -21.99
C LEU A 178 -5.00 -5.34 -20.76
N ASP A 179 -5.69 -5.86 -19.74
CA ASP A 179 -5.06 -6.36 -18.51
C ASP A 179 -4.16 -7.59 -18.73
N ARG A 180 -4.41 -8.34 -19.82
CA ARG A 180 -3.54 -9.43 -20.28
C ARG A 180 -2.23 -8.94 -20.92
N ASP A 181 -2.18 -7.70 -21.40
CA ASP A 181 -1.02 -7.09 -22.07
C ASP A 181 -0.20 -6.17 -21.14
N ARG A 182 -0.85 -5.60 -20.12
CA ARG A 182 -0.27 -4.67 -19.16
C ARG A 182 -0.99 -4.75 -17.81
N PRO A 183 -0.33 -4.46 -16.67
CA PRO A 183 -1.01 -4.43 -15.38
C PRO A 183 -2.03 -3.29 -15.32
N ILE A 184 -3.32 -3.61 -15.25
CA ILE A 184 -4.40 -2.63 -15.10
C ILE A 184 -4.98 -2.71 -13.69
N ILE A 185 -5.01 -1.59 -12.98
CA ILE A 185 -5.77 -1.41 -11.73
C ILE A 185 -6.91 -0.44 -12.00
N THR A 186 -8.14 -0.84 -11.66
CA THR A 186 -9.34 -0.04 -11.90
C THR A 186 -10.45 -0.39 -10.92
N MET A 187 -11.29 0.59 -10.58
CA MET A 187 -12.51 0.40 -9.78
C MET A 187 -13.56 -0.42 -10.54
N ASP A 188 -13.47 -0.56 -11.86
CA ASP A 188 -14.42 -1.38 -12.64
C ASP A 188 -14.29 -2.89 -12.38
N LYS A 189 -13.20 -3.33 -11.75
CA LYS A 189 -13.00 -4.72 -11.35
C LYS A 189 -13.68 -4.95 -10.00
N THR A 190 -14.57 -5.93 -9.91
CA THR A 190 -15.25 -6.29 -8.66
C THR A 190 -15.13 -7.77 -8.37
N TYR A 191 -15.43 -8.18 -7.15
CA TYR A 191 -15.69 -9.58 -6.86
C TYR A 191 -16.99 -10.05 -7.52
N SER A 192 -17.22 -11.36 -7.49
CA SER A 192 -18.36 -12.02 -8.13
C SER A 192 -19.72 -11.61 -7.58
N ASP A 193 -19.76 -11.07 -6.36
CA ASP A 193 -20.93 -10.50 -5.68
C ASP A 193 -21.12 -9.00 -5.97
N GLY A 194 -20.26 -8.40 -6.80
CA GLY A 194 -20.28 -6.97 -7.12
C GLY A 194 -19.59 -6.07 -6.09
N THR A 195 -19.03 -6.63 -5.02
CA THR A 195 -18.29 -5.84 -4.01
C THR A 195 -16.90 -5.44 -4.52
N GLN A 196 -16.41 -4.28 -4.05
CA GLN A 196 -15.05 -3.82 -4.36
C GLN A 196 -14.00 -4.53 -3.52
N PHE A 197 -14.28 -4.68 -2.22
CA PHE A 197 -13.37 -5.27 -1.24
C PHE A 197 -14.02 -6.49 -0.62
N LYS A 198 -13.18 -7.47 -0.28
CA LYS A 198 -13.60 -8.69 0.40
C LYS A 198 -12.65 -8.96 1.56
N VAL A 199 -13.16 -9.67 2.56
CA VAL A 199 -12.33 -10.21 3.63
C VAL A 199 -11.54 -11.39 3.06
N LEU A 200 -10.22 -11.28 3.07
CA LEU A 200 -9.30 -12.28 2.56
C LEU A 200 -8.35 -12.74 3.67
N PRO A 201 -7.85 -13.98 3.64
CA PRO A 201 -6.74 -14.37 4.50
C PRO A 201 -5.49 -13.60 4.10
N TYR A 202 -4.79 -13.05 5.09
CA TYR A 202 -3.53 -12.35 4.89
C TYR A 202 -2.47 -13.33 4.34
N PRO A 203 -1.75 -12.98 3.26
CA PRO A 203 -0.79 -13.88 2.64
C PRO A 203 0.34 -14.26 3.62
N GLN A 204 0.93 -15.43 3.40
CA GLN A 204 2.03 -15.94 4.24
C GLN A 204 3.34 -15.24 3.89
N ILE A 205 3.48 -14.01 4.36
CA ILE A 205 4.63 -13.14 4.06
C ILE A 205 5.29 -12.58 5.32
N HIS A 206 6.62 -12.42 5.26
CA HIS A 206 7.45 -11.79 6.29
C HIS A 206 7.23 -10.26 6.39
N PHE A 207 5.98 -9.80 6.41
CA PHE A 207 5.59 -8.40 6.56
C PHE A 207 4.48 -8.29 7.62
N GLY A 208 4.73 -7.46 8.63
CA GLY A 208 3.98 -7.42 9.88
C GLY A 208 2.64 -6.68 9.84
N TYR A 209 1.99 -6.54 8.68
CA TYR A 209 0.79 -5.70 8.53
C TYR A 209 -0.42 -6.26 9.29
N VAL A 210 -0.76 -7.53 9.05
CA VAL A 210 -1.79 -8.31 9.76
C VAL A 210 -1.25 -9.71 10.02
N THR A 211 -1.60 -10.32 11.15
CA THR A 211 -1.11 -11.66 11.50
C THR A 211 -1.41 -12.64 10.37
N GLN A 212 -0.49 -13.53 10.07
CA GLN A 212 -0.68 -14.40 8.92
C GLN A 212 -1.86 -15.35 9.08
N GLY A 213 -2.55 -15.61 7.98
CA GLY A 213 -3.78 -16.40 7.99
C GLY A 213 -4.97 -15.67 8.63
N GLN A 214 -4.76 -14.58 9.37
CA GLN A 214 -5.85 -13.73 9.83
C GLN A 214 -6.45 -12.96 8.67
N ASN A 215 -7.71 -12.65 8.81
CA ASN A 215 -8.49 -11.97 7.80
C ASN A 215 -8.15 -10.47 7.76
N PHE A 216 -8.10 -9.92 6.55
CA PHE A 216 -7.96 -8.48 6.31
C PHE A 216 -8.80 -8.09 5.08
N LEU A 217 -9.22 -6.82 5.02
CA LEU A 217 -9.92 -6.33 3.84
C LEU A 217 -8.95 -5.95 2.75
N ALA A 218 -9.18 -6.50 1.56
CA ALA A 218 -8.45 -6.11 0.37
C ALA A 218 -9.22 -6.44 -0.91
N LYS A 219 -8.75 -5.86 -2.01
CA LYS A 219 -9.05 -6.30 -3.36
C LYS A 219 -7.79 -6.84 -4.01
N ARG A 220 -7.80 -8.12 -4.40
CA ARG A 220 -6.62 -8.80 -4.94
C ARG A 220 -6.62 -8.77 -6.47
N ASN A 221 -5.82 -7.89 -7.07
CA ASN A 221 -5.47 -7.99 -8.49
C ASN A 221 -4.28 -8.94 -8.61
N TRP A 222 -4.33 -9.89 -9.55
CA TRP A 222 -3.23 -10.84 -9.70
C TRP A 222 -2.98 -11.24 -11.16
N TRP A 223 -1.74 -11.61 -11.44
CA TRP A 223 -1.28 -12.07 -12.75
C TRP A 223 -0.34 -13.27 -12.58
N ALA A 224 -0.63 -14.35 -13.30
CA ALA A 224 0.15 -15.58 -13.26
C ALA A 224 1.09 -15.71 -14.48
N PHE A 225 2.31 -16.16 -14.23
CA PHE A 225 3.33 -16.41 -15.24
C PHE A 225 4.25 -17.55 -14.81
N SER A 226 4.99 -18.12 -15.75
CA SER A 226 5.99 -19.15 -15.50
C SER A 226 7.38 -18.65 -15.85
N ILE A 227 8.35 -19.03 -15.03
CA ILE A 227 9.78 -18.85 -15.31
C ILE A 227 10.39 -20.21 -15.65
N ALA A 228 11.17 -20.28 -16.71
CA ALA A 228 11.98 -21.44 -17.09
C ALA A 228 13.42 -20.98 -17.36
N LEU A 229 14.35 -21.38 -16.49
CA LEU A 229 15.78 -21.09 -16.66
C LEU A 229 16.53 -22.35 -17.11
N GLY A 230 17.47 -22.19 -18.04
CA GLY A 230 18.30 -23.29 -18.53
C GLY A 230 17.74 -24.10 -19.70
N SER A 231 16.54 -23.77 -20.21
CA SER A 231 15.86 -24.48 -21.31
C SER A 231 16.67 -24.62 -22.59
N GLN A 232 17.47 -23.61 -22.93
CA GLN A 232 18.32 -23.63 -24.13
C GLN A 232 19.70 -24.25 -23.89
N SER A 233 20.08 -24.38 -22.63
CA SER A 233 21.41 -24.84 -22.21
C SER A 233 21.38 -26.25 -21.64
N GLU A 234 20.22 -26.90 -21.58
CA GLU A 234 20.05 -28.25 -21.06
C GLU A 234 20.94 -29.26 -21.78
N ASP A 235 21.00 -29.19 -23.13
CA ASP A 235 21.86 -30.05 -23.96
C ASP A 235 23.37 -29.85 -23.70
N VAL A 236 23.76 -28.65 -23.25
CA VAL A 236 25.16 -28.27 -23.01
C VAL A 236 25.57 -28.48 -21.55
N THR A 237 24.66 -28.26 -20.61
CA THR A 237 24.92 -28.28 -19.16
C THR A 237 24.53 -29.60 -18.50
N GLY A 238 23.64 -30.37 -19.12
CA GLY A 238 23.06 -31.59 -18.55
C GLY A 238 22.24 -31.34 -17.28
N VAL A 239 21.82 -30.09 -17.05
CA VAL A 239 20.95 -29.70 -15.93
C VAL A 239 19.53 -29.57 -16.47
N ALA A 240 18.62 -30.40 -15.97
CA ALA A 240 17.22 -30.37 -16.35
C ALA A 240 16.59 -29.00 -16.03
N THR A 241 15.85 -28.47 -17.00
CA THR A 241 15.11 -27.22 -16.87
C THR A 241 13.98 -27.39 -15.86
N VAL A 242 13.91 -26.50 -14.87
CA VAL A 242 12.77 -26.43 -13.95
C VAL A 242 11.90 -25.24 -14.35
N ARG A 243 10.66 -25.53 -14.75
CA ARG A 243 9.64 -24.51 -14.95
C ARG A 243 8.87 -24.34 -13.65
N LYS A 244 8.81 -23.11 -13.13
CA LYS A 244 8.03 -22.76 -11.93
C LYS A 244 6.95 -21.76 -12.29
N ASN A 245 5.78 -21.88 -11.65
CA ASN A 245 4.68 -20.93 -11.81
C ASN A 245 4.66 -19.95 -10.64
N TYR A 246 4.36 -18.70 -10.96
CA TYR A 246 4.30 -17.61 -10.02
C TYR A 246 3.01 -16.83 -10.19
N VAL A 247 2.48 -16.34 -9.08
CA VAL A 247 1.39 -15.39 -9.03
C VAL A 247 1.92 -14.10 -8.42
N LEU A 248 1.93 -13.04 -9.22
CA LEU A 248 2.15 -11.70 -8.71
C LEU A 248 0.80 -11.09 -8.35
N SER A 249 0.67 -10.62 -7.11
CA SER A 249 -0.54 -9.99 -6.61
C SER A 249 -0.27 -8.56 -6.16
N ILE A 250 -1.14 -7.63 -6.55
CA ILE A 250 -1.29 -6.32 -5.91
C ILE A 250 -2.61 -6.37 -5.15
N TYR A 251 -2.50 -6.37 -3.83
CA TYR A 251 -3.63 -6.17 -2.93
C TYR A 251 -3.85 -4.66 -2.80
N GLU A 252 -5.01 -4.18 -3.21
CA GLU A 252 -5.50 -2.85 -2.89
C GLU A 252 -6.08 -2.90 -1.48
N VAL A 253 -5.36 -2.32 -0.53
CA VAL A 253 -5.63 -2.40 0.89
C VAL A 253 -6.12 -1.03 1.37
N PRO A 254 -7.41 -0.87 1.72
CA PRO A 254 -7.86 0.35 2.36
C PRO A 254 -7.10 0.57 3.67
N ALA A 255 -6.95 1.82 4.08
CA ALA A 255 -6.43 2.14 5.40
C ALA A 255 -7.35 1.51 6.46
N GLN A 256 -6.83 0.47 7.12
CA GLN A 256 -7.59 -0.36 8.06
C GLN A 256 -6.81 -0.66 9.35
N LEU A 257 -5.64 -0.05 9.53
CA LEU A 257 -4.83 -0.22 10.73
C LEU A 257 -5.24 0.78 11.81
N ALA A 258 -5.07 0.39 13.07
CA ALA A 258 -5.27 1.25 14.23
C ALA A 258 -4.48 2.57 14.12
N LEU A 259 -3.22 2.49 13.71
CA LEU A 259 -2.36 3.65 13.47
C LEU A 259 -1.55 3.49 12.19
N GLY A 260 -1.68 4.48 11.29
CA GLY A 260 -0.91 4.55 10.05
C GLY A 260 -0.20 5.89 9.88
N SER A 261 1.02 5.85 9.34
CA SER A 261 1.77 7.06 8.99
C SER A 261 2.52 6.90 7.67
N SER A 262 2.11 7.70 6.69
CA SER A 262 2.83 7.84 5.41
C SER A 262 3.85 8.99 5.45
N ALA A 263 4.11 9.57 6.63
CA ALA A 263 5.03 10.69 6.78
C ALA A 263 6.45 10.33 6.35
N SER A 264 7.13 11.24 5.66
CA SER A 264 8.56 11.09 5.36
C SER A 264 9.42 11.17 6.62
N ALA A 265 8.95 11.88 7.64
CA ALA A 265 9.58 12.03 8.95
C ALA A 265 9.36 10.80 9.85
N THR A 266 10.13 10.73 10.94
CA THR A 266 9.99 9.67 11.96
C THR A 266 8.66 9.83 12.69
N THR A 267 7.88 8.76 12.81
CA THR A 267 6.69 8.72 13.67
C THR A 267 7.11 8.27 15.06
N ALA A 268 6.96 9.15 16.05
CA ALA A 268 7.25 8.87 17.45
C ALA A 268 6.02 8.25 18.11
N LEU A 269 6.20 7.11 18.78
CA LEU A 269 5.15 6.34 19.46
C LEU A 269 5.50 6.21 20.95
N GLY A 270 4.50 6.19 21.83
CA GLY A 270 4.69 5.95 23.28
C GLY A 270 4.92 7.20 24.14
N LYS A 271 5.19 8.36 23.53
CA LYS A 271 5.25 9.66 24.22
C LYS A 271 4.64 10.78 23.39
N HIS A 272 4.16 11.80 24.08
CA HIS A 272 3.78 13.10 23.53
C HIS A 272 5.01 13.98 23.26
N GLN A 273 4.88 15.01 22.43
CA GLN A 273 5.97 15.93 22.11
C GLN A 273 6.56 16.62 23.37
N ASN A 274 5.74 16.86 24.39
CA ASN A 274 6.17 17.42 25.68
C ASN A 274 6.97 16.43 26.57
N GLY A 275 7.09 15.16 26.16
CA GLY A 275 7.82 14.10 26.87
C GLY A 275 6.98 13.25 27.84
N ALA A 276 5.69 13.56 28.01
CA ALA A 276 4.76 12.74 28.78
C ALA A 276 4.51 11.39 28.10
N ALA A 277 4.28 10.34 28.90
CA ALA A 277 4.00 8.99 28.39
C ALA A 277 2.55 8.87 27.90
N TRP A 278 2.31 7.88 27.05
CA TRP A 278 0.96 7.46 26.69
C TRP A 278 0.36 6.59 27.79
N ASP A 279 -0.47 7.19 28.65
CA ASP A 279 -1.07 6.47 29.79
C ASP A 279 -2.45 5.87 29.44
N ASN A 280 -3.33 6.64 28.78
CA ASN A 280 -4.71 6.24 28.47
C ASN A 280 -4.92 5.92 26.98
N ILE A 281 -3.92 5.31 26.33
CA ILE A 281 -3.95 5.01 24.90
C ILE A 281 -3.81 3.50 24.71
N ASN A 282 -4.88 2.87 24.25
CA ASN A 282 -4.91 1.46 23.88
C ASN A 282 -4.80 1.32 22.36
N ILE A 283 -3.93 0.42 21.89
CA ILE A 283 -3.75 0.14 20.46
C ILE A 283 -3.87 -1.37 20.28
N SER A 284 -4.94 -1.79 19.58
CA SER A 284 -5.17 -3.18 19.22
C SER A 284 -4.96 -3.39 17.72
N GLY A 285 -4.11 -4.36 17.37
CA GLY A 285 -3.75 -4.65 15.98
C GLY A 285 -2.45 -3.99 15.49
N GLY A 286 -2.27 -3.98 14.17
CA GLY A 286 -1.01 -3.58 13.54
C GLY A 286 -0.82 -2.06 13.46
N VAL A 287 0.42 -1.62 13.64
CA VAL A 287 0.85 -0.24 13.41
C VAL A 287 1.78 -0.17 12.19
N PHE A 288 1.53 0.79 11.29
CA PHE A 288 2.41 1.06 10.16
C PHE A 288 2.95 2.48 10.17
N ALA A 289 4.26 2.65 9.96
CA ALA A 289 4.86 3.94 9.70
C ALA A 289 5.96 3.86 8.65
N THR A 290 6.16 4.90 7.84
CA THR A 290 7.31 4.91 6.91
C THR A 290 8.64 4.80 7.66
N LYS A 291 8.76 5.46 8.82
CA LYS A 291 9.82 5.29 9.81
C LYS A 291 9.22 5.39 11.20
N ALA A 292 9.52 4.44 12.09
CA ALA A 292 8.96 4.39 13.44
C ALA A 292 10.04 4.55 14.51
N SER A 293 9.73 5.26 15.59
CA SER A 293 10.52 5.29 16.81
C SER A 293 9.60 5.09 18.00
N ALA A 294 9.70 3.97 18.69
CA ALA A 294 9.08 3.81 20.00
C ALA A 294 9.94 4.55 21.03
N VAL A 295 9.32 5.48 21.75
CA VAL A 295 9.96 6.31 22.76
C VAL A 295 9.28 6.00 24.09
N GLY A 296 10.05 5.56 25.09
CA GLY A 296 9.52 5.18 26.40
C GLY A 296 9.08 3.71 26.47
N SER A 297 8.08 3.44 27.30
CA SER A 297 7.48 2.11 27.47
C SER A 297 6.23 2.01 26.60
N LEU A 298 6.28 1.16 25.58
CA LEU A 298 5.17 0.94 24.66
C LEU A 298 5.03 -0.55 24.40
N SER A 299 3.81 -1.07 24.51
CA SER A 299 3.47 -2.43 24.08
C SER A 299 2.59 -2.34 22.84
N LEU A 300 3.01 -2.96 21.74
CA LEU A 300 2.22 -3.08 20.52
C LEU A 300 2.08 -4.54 20.15
N ASP A 301 0.97 -4.91 19.52
CA ASP A 301 0.82 -6.26 18.95
C ASP A 301 1.80 -6.46 17.80
N ARG A 302 1.86 -5.50 16.86
CA ARG A 302 2.74 -5.54 15.69
C ARG A 302 3.17 -4.15 15.26
N LEU A 303 4.40 -4.03 14.77
CA LEU A 303 4.96 -2.78 14.26
C LEU A 303 5.69 -3.03 12.96
N THR A 304 5.22 -2.35 11.91
CA THR A 304 5.79 -2.47 10.58
C THR A 304 6.25 -1.13 10.06
N ALA A 305 7.42 -1.11 9.39
CA ALA A 305 7.89 0.09 8.74
C ALA A 305 8.43 -0.10 7.34
N ARG A 306 8.58 1.00 6.60
CA ARG A 306 9.16 0.97 5.25
C ARG A 306 10.68 1.19 5.25
N ARG A 307 11.16 2.14 6.05
CA ARG A 307 12.56 2.62 6.03
C ARG A 307 13.35 2.32 7.30
N GLY A 308 12.70 1.95 8.39
CA GLY A 308 13.39 1.58 9.63
C GLY A 308 12.53 1.75 10.88
N ILE A 309 12.93 1.02 11.92
CA ILE A 309 12.31 1.02 13.25
C ILE A 309 13.40 1.23 14.30
N THR A 310 13.11 2.03 15.31
CA THR A 310 13.92 2.15 16.52
C THR A 310 13.03 1.89 17.73
N LEU A 311 13.45 1.00 18.62
CA LEU A 311 12.76 0.68 19.87
C LEU A 311 13.54 1.22 21.07
N ALA A 312 12.84 1.58 22.13
CA ALA A 312 13.42 1.93 23.43
C ALA A 312 13.44 0.71 24.37
N GLU A 313 14.31 0.72 25.38
CA GLU A 313 14.70 -0.49 26.15
C GLU A 313 13.52 -1.19 26.81
N ASN A 314 12.51 -0.41 27.20
CA ASN A 314 11.31 -0.89 27.89
C ASN A 314 10.09 -1.04 26.96
N SER A 315 10.28 -1.04 25.64
CA SER A 315 9.22 -1.29 24.66
C SER A 315 9.18 -2.76 24.24
N SER A 316 7.98 -3.28 23.99
CA SER A 316 7.76 -4.62 23.45
C SER A 316 6.84 -4.62 22.23
N VAL A 317 7.14 -5.46 21.25
CA VAL A 317 6.29 -5.67 20.08
C VAL A 317 5.99 -7.16 19.97
N GLY A 318 4.71 -7.53 20.00
CA GLY A 318 4.26 -8.92 20.00
C GLY A 318 4.86 -9.76 21.13
N GLY A 319 5.06 -9.14 22.31
CA GLY A 319 5.68 -9.80 23.47
C GLY A 319 7.21 -9.91 23.44
N VAL A 320 7.87 -9.48 22.37
CA VAL A 320 9.34 -9.47 22.26
C VAL A 320 9.90 -8.13 22.75
N SER A 321 10.98 -8.12 23.54
CA SER A 321 11.61 -6.92 24.13
C SER A 321 12.92 -6.52 23.43
N GLN A 322 13.41 -5.27 23.63
CA GLN A 322 14.63 -4.73 22.97
C GLN A 322 15.85 -5.66 23.03
N ASP A 323 16.10 -6.31 24.16
CA ASP A 323 17.27 -7.17 24.36
C ASP A 323 17.24 -8.44 23.50
N GLN A 324 16.07 -8.81 22.98
CA GLN A 324 15.88 -9.92 22.03
C GLN A 324 15.87 -9.45 20.56
N PHE A 325 15.84 -8.13 20.31
CA PHE A 325 15.76 -7.49 18.99
C PHE A 325 17.13 -7.17 18.37
N THR A 326 18.23 -7.83 18.74
CA THR A 326 19.56 -7.55 18.15
C THR A 326 19.66 -7.80 16.63
N GLY A 327 18.56 -8.15 15.95
CA GLY A 327 18.51 -8.24 14.49
C GLY A 327 19.37 -9.36 13.93
N ASP A 328 19.93 -10.20 14.80
CA ASP A 328 20.61 -11.42 14.43
C ASP A 328 19.55 -12.41 13.96
N LEU A 329 19.67 -12.88 12.71
CA LEU A 329 18.84 -13.93 12.09
C LEU A 329 18.43 -15.07 13.06
N PRO A 330 19.30 -15.55 13.98
CA PRO A 330 18.94 -16.54 15.00
C PRO A 330 17.73 -16.19 15.89
N SER A 331 17.53 -14.94 16.31
CA SER A 331 16.41 -14.60 17.21
C SER A 331 15.07 -14.56 16.48
N ARG A 332 15.09 -14.16 15.20
CA ARG A 332 13.92 -14.20 14.31
C ARG A 332 13.51 -15.63 14.01
N GLU A 333 14.46 -16.47 13.59
CA GLU A 333 14.21 -17.89 13.30
C GLU A 333 13.73 -18.64 14.55
N ALA A 334 14.30 -18.35 15.73
CA ALA A 334 13.85 -18.92 16.99
C ALA A 334 12.41 -18.53 17.32
N TYR A 335 12.05 -17.24 17.20
CA TYR A 335 10.67 -16.78 17.42
C TYR A 335 9.69 -17.45 16.45
N GLU A 336 10.02 -17.49 15.16
CA GLU A 336 9.19 -18.10 14.12
C GLU A 336 9.02 -19.61 14.35
N ALA A 337 10.04 -20.30 14.85
CA ALA A 337 9.98 -21.72 15.22
C ALA A 337 9.16 -21.99 16.50
N GLU A 338 9.20 -21.09 17.48
CA GLU A 338 8.48 -21.24 18.75
C GLU A 338 6.99 -20.87 18.67
N ASN A 339 6.65 -19.86 17.87
CA ASN A 339 5.32 -19.24 17.87
C ASN A 339 4.49 -19.54 16.62
N ASP A 340 5.01 -20.35 15.68
CA ASP A 340 4.39 -20.67 14.38
C ASP A 340 3.81 -19.42 13.66
N SER A 341 4.47 -18.29 13.87
CA SER A 341 4.03 -16.98 13.40
C SER A 341 5.22 -16.08 13.10
N PHE A 342 5.06 -15.27 12.07
CA PHE A 342 6.14 -14.44 11.58
C PHE A 342 6.38 -13.25 12.49
N PHE A 343 7.65 -12.86 12.57
CA PHE A 343 8.13 -11.86 13.50
C PHE A 343 7.24 -10.59 13.49
N PRO A 344 6.75 -10.14 14.65
CA PRO A 344 5.75 -9.06 14.75
C PRO A 344 6.33 -7.67 14.44
N LEU A 345 7.67 -7.60 14.34
CA LEU A 345 8.43 -6.45 13.86
C LEU A 345 8.89 -6.73 12.42
N ALA A 346 8.59 -5.84 11.47
CA ALA A 346 9.07 -6.03 10.10
C ALA A 346 9.38 -4.72 9.40
N SER A 347 10.48 -4.69 8.63
CA SER A 347 10.67 -3.68 7.60
C SER A 347 10.34 -4.27 6.22
N SER A 348 9.73 -3.47 5.33
CA SER A 348 9.53 -3.89 3.93
C SER A 348 10.83 -4.24 3.20
N SER A 349 11.99 -3.80 3.72
CA SER A 349 13.31 -4.17 3.20
C SER A 349 13.72 -5.61 3.51
N ASP A 350 13.12 -6.23 4.52
CA ASP A 350 13.63 -7.48 5.10
C ASP A 350 13.07 -8.72 4.40
N SER A 351 11.99 -8.55 3.63
CA SER A 351 11.34 -9.61 2.87
C SER A 351 11.57 -9.40 1.36
N GLY A 352 12.32 -10.29 0.72
CA GLY A 352 12.75 -10.11 -0.68
C GLY A 352 11.62 -10.16 -1.73
N LEU A 353 10.42 -10.63 -1.41
CA LEU A 353 9.32 -10.80 -2.37
C LEU A 353 8.04 -10.05 -1.96
N VAL A 354 8.17 -9.03 -1.11
CA VAL A 354 7.06 -8.20 -0.62
C VAL A 354 7.40 -6.72 -0.73
N ALA A 355 6.45 -5.91 -1.17
CA ALA A 355 6.55 -4.47 -1.11
C ALA A 355 5.24 -3.85 -0.62
N PHE A 356 5.33 -2.88 0.30
CA PHE A 356 4.17 -2.10 0.74
C PHE A 356 4.34 -0.64 0.32
N LEU A 357 3.38 -0.13 -0.45
CA LEU A 357 3.37 1.21 -1.01
C LEU A 357 2.13 1.96 -0.49
N PRO A 358 2.29 2.88 0.48
CA PRO A 358 1.20 3.78 0.83
C PRO A 358 0.93 4.75 -0.32
N ILE A 359 -0.32 4.85 -0.77
CA ILE A 359 -0.70 5.76 -1.86
C ILE A 359 -1.14 7.09 -1.24
N THR A 360 -0.21 8.05 -1.21
CA THR A 360 -0.51 9.42 -0.73
C THR A 360 0.04 10.47 -1.67
N HIS A 361 -0.82 11.41 -2.08
CA HIS A 361 -0.46 12.51 -2.98
C HIS A 361 -0.04 13.79 -2.21
N GLY A 362 0.55 13.63 -1.02
CA GLY A 362 0.92 14.74 -0.14
C GLY A 362 -0.27 15.68 0.13
N GLU A 363 -0.08 16.98 -0.08
CA GLU A 363 -1.13 18.01 0.07
C GLU A 363 -2.26 17.88 -0.97
N GLY A 364 -1.98 17.28 -2.13
CA GLY A 364 -2.95 17.12 -3.22
C GLY A 364 -4.13 16.20 -2.88
N ILE A 365 -4.07 15.46 -1.77
CA ILE A 365 -5.18 14.62 -1.30
C ILE A 365 -6.42 15.44 -0.87
N PHE A 366 -6.22 16.71 -0.52
CA PHE A 366 -7.25 17.62 -0.01
C PHE A 366 -7.77 18.60 -1.06
N ASP A 367 -7.33 18.48 -2.31
CA ASP A 367 -7.71 19.38 -3.40
C ASP A 367 -8.42 18.59 -4.49
N ASP A 368 -9.42 19.17 -5.13
CA ASP A 368 -10.17 18.57 -6.23
C ASP A 368 -10.32 19.53 -7.44
N LEU A 369 -9.65 20.68 -7.42
CA LEU A 369 -9.78 21.71 -8.44
C LEU A 369 -8.66 21.70 -9.48
N THR A 370 -7.48 21.19 -9.12
CA THR A 370 -6.33 21.05 -10.04
C THR A 370 -6.07 19.59 -10.39
N ASP A 371 -5.57 19.35 -11.60
CA ASP A 371 -5.21 18.01 -12.12
C ASP A 371 -6.35 17.00 -11.92
N THR A 372 -7.55 17.39 -12.35
CA THR A 372 -8.81 16.71 -12.01
C THR A 372 -9.11 15.48 -12.87
N SER A 373 -8.30 15.24 -13.90
CA SER A 373 -8.50 14.09 -14.79
C SER A 373 -7.19 13.61 -15.39
N ASP A 374 -7.20 12.33 -15.77
CA ASP A 374 -6.12 11.68 -16.50
C ASP A 374 -6.62 11.33 -17.91
N PRO A 375 -6.65 12.30 -18.86
CA PRO A 375 -7.18 12.06 -20.19
C PRO A 375 -6.36 10.98 -20.91
N ASN A 376 -7.02 10.12 -21.69
CA ASN A 376 -6.39 9.06 -22.46
C ASN A 376 -5.51 8.10 -21.61
N SER A 377 -5.93 7.84 -20.37
CA SER A 377 -5.37 6.77 -19.55
C SER A 377 -5.69 5.39 -20.13
N ALA A 378 -4.79 4.42 -19.94
CA ALA A 378 -5.03 3.04 -20.34
C ALA A 378 -6.03 2.32 -19.41
N SER A 379 -5.97 2.63 -18.11
CA SER A 379 -6.97 2.22 -17.13
C SER A 379 -8.21 3.12 -17.23
N PRO A 380 -9.44 2.56 -17.10
CA PRO A 380 -10.65 3.36 -16.95
C PRO A 380 -10.64 4.29 -15.73
N THR A 381 -9.98 3.85 -14.65
CA THR A 381 -9.80 4.69 -13.46
C THR A 381 -8.48 5.45 -13.56
N GLY A 382 -8.57 6.78 -13.63
CA GLY A 382 -7.40 7.66 -13.63
C GLY A 382 -6.67 7.70 -12.29
N TRP A 383 -5.37 7.97 -12.31
CA TRP A 383 -4.50 8.04 -11.13
C TRP A 383 -4.96 9.12 -10.15
N ASN A 384 -5.36 10.29 -10.63
CA ASN A 384 -5.84 11.40 -9.80
C ASN A 384 -7.12 11.02 -9.07
N TYR A 385 -8.06 10.34 -9.73
CA TYR A 385 -9.29 9.89 -9.09
C TYR A 385 -9.02 8.78 -8.06
N TYR A 386 -8.12 7.85 -8.38
CA TYR A 386 -7.77 6.72 -7.51
C TYR A 386 -7.02 7.15 -6.24
N SER A 387 -6.04 8.04 -6.37
CA SER A 387 -5.10 8.39 -5.30
C SER A 387 -5.55 9.54 -4.40
N ARG A 388 -6.58 10.31 -4.78
CA ARG A 388 -7.02 11.52 -4.06
C ARG A 388 -8.45 11.35 -3.52
N PRO A 389 -8.62 11.23 -2.19
CA PRO A 389 -9.94 11.23 -1.54
C PRO A 389 -10.85 12.37 -1.97
N ALA A 390 -10.31 13.59 -2.16
CA ALA A 390 -11.07 14.75 -2.59
C ALA A 390 -11.75 14.58 -3.97
N MET A 391 -11.20 13.76 -4.86
CA MET A 391 -11.79 13.49 -6.18
C MET A 391 -12.95 12.49 -6.13
N GLN A 392 -13.03 11.68 -5.07
CA GLN A 392 -14.03 10.63 -4.89
C GLN A 392 -15.32 11.13 -4.21
N THR A 393 -15.31 12.38 -3.72
CA THR A 393 -16.47 12.98 -3.06
C THR A 393 -17.60 13.26 -4.03
N VAL A 394 -18.81 12.90 -3.64
CA VAL A 394 -20.02 13.09 -4.44
C VAL A 394 -20.59 14.50 -4.25
N MET A 395 -20.76 14.93 -3.00
CA MET A 395 -21.25 16.27 -2.68
C MET A 395 -20.08 17.25 -2.61
N LYS A 396 -20.29 18.47 -3.11
CA LYS A 396 -19.26 19.52 -3.11
C LYS A 396 -19.86 20.84 -2.60
N LEU A 397 -19.34 21.34 -1.49
CA LEU A 397 -19.61 22.68 -0.99
C LEU A 397 -18.43 23.57 -1.36
N ARG A 398 -18.67 24.63 -2.14
CA ARG A 398 -17.64 25.57 -2.60
C ARG A 398 -17.94 26.96 -2.09
N VAL A 399 -16.92 27.63 -1.58
CA VAL A 399 -16.95 29.10 -1.45
C VAL A 399 -16.70 29.67 -2.84
N VAL A 400 -17.68 30.36 -3.41
CA VAL A 400 -17.62 30.87 -4.79
C VAL A 400 -17.41 32.38 -4.85
N ASP A 401 -17.67 33.09 -3.75
CA ASP A 401 -17.34 34.51 -3.64
C ASP A 401 -17.01 34.91 -2.20
N VAL A 402 -16.20 35.97 -2.05
CA VAL A 402 -15.72 36.51 -0.77
C VAL A 402 -15.80 38.04 -0.75
N ILE A 403 -15.67 38.67 0.41
CA ILE A 403 -15.73 40.14 0.52
C ILE A 403 -14.63 40.82 -0.31
N SER A 404 -13.38 40.33 -0.20
CA SER A 404 -12.25 40.86 -0.97
C SER A 404 -11.05 39.90 -0.96
N PRO A 405 -10.01 40.10 -1.79
CA PRO A 405 -8.78 39.30 -1.73
C PRO A 405 -8.10 39.29 -0.35
N THR A 406 -8.24 40.38 0.42
CA THR A 406 -7.69 40.49 1.79
C THR A 406 -8.62 39.99 2.87
N ASP A 407 -9.92 39.90 2.57
CA ASP A 407 -10.96 39.42 3.47
C ASP A 407 -11.70 38.26 2.82
N GLN A 408 -11.21 37.06 3.09
CA GLN A 408 -11.71 35.80 2.54
C GLN A 408 -13.05 35.36 3.16
N THR A 409 -13.78 36.25 3.86
CA THR A 409 -15.12 35.94 4.39
C THR A 409 -16.09 35.61 3.26
N PRO A 410 -16.69 34.40 3.23
CA PRO A 410 -17.60 33.99 2.15
C PRO A 410 -18.81 34.92 2.00
N THR A 411 -19.10 35.38 0.78
CA THR A 411 -20.34 36.10 0.41
C THR A 411 -21.32 35.21 -0.33
N ALA A 412 -20.81 34.19 -1.03
CA ALA A 412 -21.61 33.18 -1.70
C ALA A 412 -20.97 31.79 -1.62
N ILE A 413 -21.83 30.78 -1.56
CA ILE A 413 -21.45 29.36 -1.59
C ILE A 413 -22.24 28.64 -2.68
N SER A 414 -21.67 27.60 -3.26
CA SER A 414 -22.39 26.66 -4.11
C SER A 414 -22.35 25.25 -3.52
N PHE A 415 -23.46 24.53 -3.65
CA PHE A 415 -23.60 23.17 -3.18
C PHE A 415 -24.00 22.26 -4.35
N THR A 416 -23.11 21.33 -4.69
CA THR A 416 -23.34 20.30 -5.71
C THR A 416 -23.67 18.96 -5.06
N TYR A 417 -24.68 18.27 -5.59
CA TYR A 417 -25.15 16.96 -5.11
C TYR A 417 -25.71 16.12 -6.27
N LEU A 418 -25.95 14.82 -6.06
CA LEU A 418 -26.61 13.98 -7.06
C LEU A 418 -28.13 14.02 -6.92
N SER A 419 -28.83 14.17 -8.04
CA SER A 419 -30.28 14.03 -8.17
C SER A 419 -30.60 13.30 -9.48
N ASN A 420 -31.34 12.21 -9.41
CA ASN A 420 -31.63 11.29 -10.51
C ASN A 420 -30.35 10.80 -11.22
N GLY A 421 -29.28 10.55 -10.47
CA GLY A 421 -27.96 10.16 -10.99
C GLY A 421 -27.18 11.26 -11.72
N ILE A 422 -27.67 12.50 -11.75
CA ILE A 422 -27.02 13.65 -12.39
C ILE A 422 -26.58 14.65 -11.32
N SER A 423 -25.41 15.26 -11.47
CA SER A 423 -24.95 16.32 -10.59
C SER A 423 -25.76 17.60 -10.80
N LYS A 424 -26.38 18.12 -9.73
CA LYS A 424 -27.07 19.42 -9.69
C LYS A 424 -26.34 20.35 -8.74
N THR A 425 -26.31 21.64 -9.03
CA THR A 425 -25.65 22.66 -8.20
C THR A 425 -26.60 23.80 -7.89
N ASP A 426 -26.72 24.16 -6.61
CA ASP A 426 -27.48 25.30 -6.13
C ASP A 426 -26.52 26.34 -5.53
N THR A 427 -26.75 27.64 -5.78
CA THR A 427 -25.89 28.74 -5.31
C THR A 427 -26.64 29.64 -4.33
N PHE A 428 -26.03 29.89 -3.17
CA PHE A 428 -26.57 30.69 -2.09
C PHE A 428 -25.74 31.95 -1.89
N THR A 429 -26.39 33.13 -1.91
CA THR A 429 -25.74 34.44 -1.76
C THR A 429 -26.29 35.16 -0.53
N ARG A 430 -25.40 35.75 0.28
CA ARG A 430 -25.79 36.51 1.48
C ARG A 430 -26.72 37.68 1.14
N GLY A 431 -27.73 37.89 1.97
CA GLY A 431 -28.74 38.94 1.78
C GLY A 431 -29.75 38.67 0.66
N SER A 432 -29.71 37.48 0.05
CA SER A 432 -30.64 37.07 -1.01
C SER A 432 -31.14 35.65 -0.75
N SER A 433 -30.41 34.63 -1.20
CA SER A 433 -30.82 33.22 -1.14
C SER A 433 -30.17 32.43 -0.01
N TRP A 434 -29.15 32.97 0.66
CA TRP A 434 -28.52 32.34 1.82
C TRP A 434 -29.29 32.71 3.09
N PRO A 435 -30.01 31.76 3.73
CA PRO A 435 -30.85 32.05 4.89
C PRO A 435 -30.03 32.51 6.10
N GLU A 436 -30.53 33.50 6.83
CA GLU A 436 -29.90 33.92 8.09
C GLU A 436 -30.05 32.83 9.16
N ALA A 437 -29.00 32.57 9.94
CA ALA A 437 -28.96 31.51 10.95
C ALA A 437 -30.10 31.57 11.98
N ASN A 438 -30.57 32.77 12.31
CA ASN A 438 -31.65 32.99 13.30
C ASN A 438 -33.06 32.92 12.71
N SER A 439 -33.20 32.67 11.41
CA SER A 439 -34.50 32.54 10.74
C SER A 439 -35.04 31.11 10.81
N ARG A 440 -36.35 30.95 10.59
CA ARG A 440 -36.99 29.61 10.52
C ARG A 440 -36.42 28.75 9.39
N GLU A 441 -36.04 29.37 8.28
CA GLU A 441 -35.40 28.70 7.15
C GLU A 441 -33.93 28.35 7.47
N GLY A 442 -33.20 29.26 8.11
CA GLY A 442 -31.83 29.03 8.58
C GLY A 442 -31.71 27.89 9.59
N ALA A 443 -32.73 27.67 10.43
CA ALA A 443 -32.77 26.54 11.35
C ALA A 443 -32.76 25.17 10.65
N LYS A 444 -33.25 25.10 9.40
CA LYS A 444 -33.22 23.87 8.57
C LYS A 444 -32.03 23.84 7.61
N PHE A 445 -31.47 25.00 7.27
CA PHE A 445 -30.37 25.11 6.33
C PHE A 445 -29.06 24.57 6.94
N PRO A 446 -28.29 23.74 6.23
CA PRO A 446 -27.11 23.07 6.79
C PRO A 446 -25.82 23.90 6.75
N PHE A 447 -25.79 25.05 6.08
CA PHE A 447 -24.55 25.82 5.85
C PHE A 447 -24.65 27.25 6.40
N HIS A 448 -23.81 27.61 7.35
CA HIS A 448 -23.82 28.96 7.96
C HIS A 448 -22.42 29.53 8.08
N LEU A 449 -22.34 30.84 8.28
CA LEU A 449 -21.10 31.47 8.71
C LEU A 449 -21.13 31.68 10.21
N GLU A 450 -20.02 31.32 10.84
CA GLU A 450 -19.80 31.54 12.26
C GLU A 450 -18.43 32.17 12.47
N THR A 451 -18.35 33.01 13.50
CA THR A 451 -17.05 33.49 13.96
C THR A 451 -16.55 32.50 15.00
N SER A 452 -15.41 31.87 14.73
CA SER A 452 -14.74 31.01 15.70
C SER A 452 -14.37 31.82 16.95
N PRO A 453 -14.12 31.16 18.09
CA PRO A 453 -13.76 31.84 19.36
C PRO A 453 -12.54 32.76 19.23
N LEU A 454 -11.70 32.48 18.24
CA LEU A 454 -10.47 33.20 17.93
C LEU A 454 -10.69 34.37 16.96
N GLY A 455 -11.94 34.80 16.77
CA GLY A 455 -12.32 35.88 15.86
C GLY A 455 -12.21 35.54 14.37
N ARG A 456 -11.98 34.27 14.01
CA ARG A 456 -11.83 33.86 12.59
C ARG A 456 -13.18 33.52 11.99
N GLN A 457 -13.42 33.98 10.76
CA GLN A 457 -14.60 33.57 10.01
C GLN A 457 -14.47 32.09 9.59
N ALA A 458 -15.52 31.34 9.86
CA ALA A 458 -15.57 29.92 9.61
C ALA A 458 -16.88 29.54 8.92
N LEU A 459 -16.80 28.63 7.97
CA LEU A 459 -17.95 27.99 7.37
C LEU A 459 -18.38 26.86 8.31
N ALA A 460 -19.60 26.94 8.83
CA ALA A 460 -20.20 25.92 9.68
C ALA A 460 -21.06 24.98 8.82
N VAL A 461 -20.80 23.67 8.93
CA VAL A 461 -21.58 22.62 8.29
C VAL A 461 -22.31 21.82 9.36
N TYR A 462 -23.63 21.87 9.32
CA TYR A 462 -24.53 21.18 10.24
C TYR A 462 -24.93 19.83 9.65
N THR A 463 -24.15 18.78 9.96
CA THR A 463 -24.31 17.45 9.35
C THR A 463 -25.66 16.82 9.69
N GLY A 464 -26.17 17.02 10.91
CA GLY A 464 -27.49 16.51 11.32
C GLY A 464 -28.67 17.12 10.57
N ARG A 465 -28.48 18.27 9.91
CA ARG A 465 -29.49 18.92 9.06
C ARG A 465 -29.37 18.52 7.59
N LEU A 466 -28.19 18.03 7.19
CA LEU A 466 -27.87 17.73 5.80
C LEU A 466 -28.78 16.63 5.21
N ALA A 467 -29.05 15.58 5.98
CA ALA A 467 -29.91 14.47 5.54
C ALA A 467 -31.33 14.96 5.16
N ALA A 468 -31.98 15.69 6.06
CA ALA A 468 -33.31 16.25 5.82
C ALA A 468 -33.31 17.30 4.70
N HIS A 469 -32.24 18.10 4.58
CA HIS A 469 -32.10 19.07 3.50
C HIS A 469 -31.99 18.40 2.12
N LEU A 470 -31.19 17.33 2.01
CA LEU A 470 -31.05 16.56 0.77
C LEU A 470 -32.38 15.95 0.32
N GLU A 471 -33.19 15.45 1.25
CA GLU A 471 -34.54 14.95 0.96
C GLU A 471 -35.46 16.05 0.44
N ASP A 472 -35.46 17.22 1.09
CA ASP A 472 -36.31 18.38 0.73
C ASP A 472 -36.01 18.91 -0.69
N ILE A 473 -34.73 18.89 -1.09
CA ILE A 473 -34.30 19.36 -2.43
C ILE A 473 -34.37 18.28 -3.53
N GLY A 474 -34.93 17.10 -3.22
CA GLY A 474 -35.09 15.98 -4.16
C GLY A 474 -33.76 15.36 -4.60
N ALA A 475 -32.79 15.25 -3.70
CA ALA A 475 -31.54 14.57 -3.96
C ALA A 475 -31.73 13.04 -4.04
N ASP A 476 -30.76 12.36 -4.66
CA ASP A 476 -30.64 10.91 -4.60
C ASP A 476 -30.41 10.42 -3.16
N SER A 477 -30.63 9.12 -2.95
CA SER A 477 -30.46 8.47 -1.65
C SER A 477 -29.12 8.79 -0.96
N LEU A 478 -29.13 8.80 0.37
CA LEU A 478 -27.95 9.03 1.21
C LEU A 478 -26.90 7.92 1.09
N GLU A 479 -27.21 6.79 0.43
CA GLU A 479 -26.20 5.80 0.01
C GLU A 479 -25.25 6.37 -1.05
N LYS A 480 -25.78 7.17 -1.98
CA LYS A 480 -25.00 7.83 -3.04
C LYS A 480 -24.44 9.16 -2.57
N ASN A 481 -25.26 9.98 -1.90
CA ASN A 481 -24.85 11.27 -1.33
C ASN A 481 -24.23 11.09 0.07
N SER A 482 -23.16 10.29 0.18
CA SER A 482 -22.51 9.89 1.45
C SER A 482 -21.14 10.53 1.68
N SER A 483 -20.71 11.45 0.83
CA SER A 483 -19.41 12.12 0.96
C SER A 483 -19.48 13.60 0.58
N LEU A 484 -18.76 14.44 1.31
CA LEU A 484 -18.74 15.90 1.17
C LEU A 484 -17.32 16.43 1.01
N MET A 485 -17.08 17.23 -0.02
CA MET A 485 -15.87 18.04 -0.18
C MET A 485 -16.17 19.50 0.08
N VAL A 486 -15.50 20.11 1.06
CA VAL A 486 -15.62 21.54 1.36
C VAL A 486 -14.33 22.25 0.93
N ASN A 487 -14.38 23.13 -0.07
CA ASN A 487 -13.22 23.78 -0.67
C ASN A 487 -13.53 25.25 -1.07
N ALA A 488 -12.50 26.05 -1.36
CA ALA A 488 -12.64 27.39 -1.94
C ALA A 488 -12.44 27.34 -3.45
N ASP A 489 -13.28 28.01 -4.25
CA ASP A 489 -13.13 28.08 -5.70
C ASP A 489 -12.08 29.12 -6.13
N TYR A 490 -10.83 28.85 -5.78
CA TYR A 490 -9.68 29.71 -6.10
C TYR A 490 -9.28 29.66 -7.58
N VAL A 491 -9.84 28.74 -8.37
CA VAL A 491 -9.52 28.59 -9.79
C VAL A 491 -10.39 29.50 -10.65
N ASN A 492 -11.69 29.60 -10.34
CA ASN A 492 -12.60 30.40 -11.14
C ASN A 492 -12.80 31.84 -10.61
N ASN A 493 -12.41 32.12 -9.36
CA ASN A 493 -12.50 33.45 -8.76
C ASN A 493 -11.15 33.94 -8.25
N ILE A 494 -10.60 34.98 -8.90
CA ILE A 494 -9.30 35.58 -8.54
C ILE A 494 -9.28 36.22 -7.16
N ASN A 495 -10.44 36.58 -6.60
CA ASN A 495 -10.52 37.14 -5.25
C ASN A 495 -10.37 36.06 -4.17
N ILE A 496 -10.51 34.79 -4.53
CA ILE A 496 -10.40 33.66 -3.61
C ILE A 496 -8.98 33.13 -3.62
N SER A 497 -8.36 33.09 -2.44
CA SER A 497 -7.01 32.54 -2.29
C SER A 497 -7.05 31.02 -2.14
N LYS A 498 -6.06 30.33 -2.69
CA LYS A 498 -5.88 28.89 -2.45
C LYS A 498 -5.64 28.66 -0.95
N PRO A 499 -6.36 27.73 -0.30
CA PRO A 499 -6.16 27.42 1.12
C PRO A 499 -4.73 26.95 1.39
N ASN A 500 -4.09 27.45 2.46
CA ASN A 500 -2.74 27.04 2.81
C ASN A 500 -2.75 25.75 3.62
N ILE A 501 -1.71 24.94 3.42
CA ILE A 501 -1.44 23.74 4.20
C ILE A 501 0.00 23.85 4.73
N PRO A 502 0.21 24.07 6.03
CA PRO A 502 -0.78 24.23 7.10
C PRO A 502 -1.59 25.54 7.00
N SER A 503 -2.83 25.54 7.52
CA SER A 503 -3.74 26.68 7.43
C SER A 503 -3.27 27.90 8.22
N LEU A 504 -3.26 29.06 7.57
CA LEU A 504 -2.86 30.35 8.15
C LEU A 504 -3.95 30.93 9.06
N SER A 505 -3.67 32.11 9.63
CA SER A 505 -4.64 32.79 10.49
C SER A 505 -5.80 33.47 9.80
N THR A 506 -5.54 33.88 8.57
CA THR A 506 -6.46 34.57 7.67
C THR A 506 -7.26 33.62 6.79
N ASP A 507 -6.90 32.34 6.77
CA ASP A 507 -7.59 31.34 5.94
C ASP A 507 -8.97 31.01 6.51
N ILE A 508 -9.89 30.71 5.60
CA ILE A 508 -11.22 30.18 5.94
C ILE A 508 -11.02 28.88 6.74
N SER A 509 -11.83 28.72 7.78
CA SER A 509 -11.89 27.48 8.56
C SER A 509 -13.23 26.79 8.44
N LEU A 510 -13.27 25.50 8.74
CA LEU A 510 -14.48 24.68 8.71
C LEU A 510 -14.86 24.27 10.13
N ILE A 511 -16.11 24.49 10.52
CA ILE A 511 -16.68 23.99 11.78
C ILE A 511 -17.71 22.91 11.45
N LEU A 512 -17.57 21.74 12.05
CA LEU A 512 -18.56 20.68 11.98
C LEU A 512 -19.49 20.78 13.20
N ARG A 513 -20.81 20.86 12.97
CA ARG A 513 -21.86 20.91 13.99
C ARG A 513 -22.94 19.87 13.73
N ASP A 514 -23.76 19.61 14.74
CA ASP A 514 -24.80 18.59 14.73
C ASP A 514 -24.27 17.23 14.25
N THR A 515 -23.12 16.83 14.80
CA THR A 515 -22.33 15.65 14.41
C THR A 515 -22.62 14.41 15.25
N LYS A 516 -23.61 14.49 16.15
CA LYS A 516 -23.90 13.43 17.11
C LYS A 516 -24.35 12.12 16.44
N ASP A 517 -25.11 12.23 15.36
CA ASP A 517 -25.81 11.11 14.73
C ASP A 517 -25.56 11.08 13.22
N PHE A 518 -24.93 10.01 12.75
CA PHE A 518 -24.70 9.71 11.33
C PHE A 518 -25.52 8.49 10.84
N THR A 519 -26.43 7.96 11.66
CA THR A 519 -27.28 6.82 11.27
C THR A 519 -28.14 7.04 10.01
N PRO A 520 -28.52 8.28 9.61
CA PRO A 520 -29.17 8.52 8.33
C PRO A 520 -28.32 8.14 7.10
N PHE A 521 -27.00 8.02 7.24
CA PHE A 521 -26.10 7.62 6.16
C PHE A 521 -25.77 6.12 6.26
N PRO A 522 -26.50 5.23 5.56
CA PRO A 522 -26.39 3.78 5.75
C PRO A 522 -25.01 3.21 5.37
N ARG A 523 -24.28 3.84 4.44
CA ARG A 523 -22.91 3.48 4.06
C ARG A 523 -21.83 4.24 4.84
N GLY A 524 -22.22 5.05 5.83
CA GLY A 524 -21.34 5.95 6.53
C GLY A 524 -21.18 7.31 5.85
N PHE A 525 -20.27 8.14 6.39
CA PHE A 525 -20.06 9.52 5.92
C PHE A 525 -18.58 9.88 5.79
N SER A 526 -18.19 10.47 4.66
CA SER A 526 -16.83 10.96 4.43
C SER A 526 -16.78 12.46 4.22
N LEU A 527 -15.88 13.16 4.92
CA LEU A 527 -15.60 14.58 4.73
C LEU A 527 -14.16 14.77 4.26
N VAL A 528 -13.98 15.56 3.20
CA VAL A 528 -12.67 16.01 2.74
C VAL A 528 -12.64 17.53 2.70
N THR A 529 -11.57 18.13 3.20
CA THR A 529 -11.40 19.59 3.13
C THR A 529 -9.92 19.97 3.22
N PRO A 530 -9.46 21.00 2.49
CA PRO A 530 -8.14 21.59 2.67
C PRO A 530 -8.13 22.64 3.79
N PHE A 531 -9.29 22.95 4.40
CA PHE A 531 -9.36 23.87 5.53
C PHE A 531 -9.00 23.18 6.84
N ARG A 532 -8.62 23.98 7.83
CA ARG A 532 -8.60 23.52 9.22
C ARG A 532 -10.02 23.17 9.67
N LEU A 533 -10.18 21.96 10.22
CA LEU A 533 -11.45 21.43 10.70
C LEU A 533 -11.55 21.56 12.23
N TYR A 534 -12.62 22.19 12.70
CA TYR A 534 -13.02 22.21 14.11
C TYR A 534 -14.20 21.28 14.32
N LEU A 535 -14.08 20.35 15.26
CA LEU A 535 -15.16 19.48 15.70
C LEU A 535 -15.79 20.11 16.94
N ALA A 536 -16.96 20.75 16.77
CA ALA A 536 -17.51 21.59 17.82
C ALA A 536 -18.09 20.82 19.01
N ASN A 537 -18.67 19.65 18.76
CA ASN A 537 -19.36 18.79 19.73
C ASN A 537 -18.97 17.33 19.50
N ASP A 538 -19.53 16.42 20.31
CA ASP A 538 -19.40 14.97 20.13
C ASP A 538 -19.72 14.53 18.69
N VAL A 539 -18.93 13.59 18.19
CA VAL A 539 -19.00 13.10 16.82
C VAL A 539 -19.36 11.63 16.84
N ASN A 540 -20.43 11.25 16.13
CA ASN A 540 -20.82 9.88 15.85
C ASN A 540 -21.00 8.99 17.10
N ILE A 541 -21.74 9.48 18.10
CA ILE A 541 -22.03 8.75 19.34
C ILE A 541 -23.39 8.04 19.33
N ALA A 542 -24.13 8.10 18.21
CA ALA A 542 -25.36 7.34 18.02
C ALA A 542 -25.06 6.03 17.28
N ALA A 543 -25.34 4.89 17.93
CA ALA A 543 -25.18 3.58 17.31
C ALA A 543 -26.30 3.31 16.31
N ARG A 544 -25.98 2.65 15.20
CA ARG A 544 -26.95 2.14 14.21
C ARG A 544 -27.67 0.88 14.70
N GLY A 545 -27.03 0.15 15.60
CA GLY A 545 -27.50 -1.10 16.17
C GLY A 545 -26.43 -1.72 17.06
N GLU A 546 -26.57 -3.01 17.32
CA GLU A 546 -25.59 -3.80 18.07
C GLU A 546 -25.04 -4.91 17.16
N ASP A 547 -23.79 -5.33 17.40
CA ASP A 547 -23.20 -6.52 16.77
C ASP A 547 -23.71 -7.81 17.43
N ASP A 548 -23.23 -8.97 16.95
CA ASP A 548 -23.62 -10.27 17.47
C ASP A 548 -23.17 -10.49 18.94
N GLU A 549 -22.19 -9.71 19.42
CA GLU A 549 -21.72 -9.70 20.80
C GLU A 549 -22.43 -8.65 21.69
N GLY A 550 -23.37 -7.86 21.13
CA GLY A 550 -24.11 -6.83 21.84
C GLY A 550 -23.36 -5.49 22.00
N ASN A 551 -22.25 -5.28 21.29
CA ASN A 551 -21.56 -4.00 21.29
C ASN A 551 -22.22 -3.03 20.29
N PRO A 552 -22.29 -1.73 20.62
CA PRO A 552 -22.87 -0.73 19.73
C PRO A 552 -22.04 -0.58 18.44
N VAL A 553 -22.70 -0.73 17.29
CA VAL A 553 -22.13 -0.54 15.96
C VAL A 553 -22.44 0.88 15.48
N TYR A 554 -21.39 1.67 15.28
CA TYR A 554 -21.50 3.03 14.78
C TYR A 554 -21.36 3.09 13.25
N PRO A 555 -22.07 4.00 12.55
CA PRO A 555 -21.83 4.25 11.14
C PRO A 555 -20.36 4.61 10.87
N PRO A 556 -19.71 4.06 9.82
CA PRO A 556 -18.31 4.35 9.58
C PRO A 556 -18.13 5.78 9.08
N ILE A 557 -17.15 6.50 9.64
CA ILE A 557 -16.84 7.88 9.24
C ILE A 557 -15.38 8.03 8.85
N SER A 558 -15.09 8.87 7.85
CA SER A 558 -13.73 9.30 7.55
C SER A 558 -13.63 10.81 7.39
N LEU A 559 -12.66 11.41 8.08
CA LEU A 559 -12.43 12.85 8.10
C LEU A 559 -11.02 13.15 7.59
N PHE A 560 -10.93 13.71 6.38
CA PHE A 560 -9.68 14.12 5.75
C PHE A 560 -9.55 15.64 5.85
N ALA A 561 -8.66 16.09 6.74
CA ALA A 561 -8.32 17.50 6.88
C ALA A 561 -6.82 17.63 7.24
N PRO A 562 -6.13 18.69 6.77
CA PRO A 562 -4.73 18.96 7.12
C PRO A 562 -4.50 19.14 8.62
N GLU A 563 -5.47 19.73 9.32
CA GLU A 563 -5.44 19.93 10.76
C GLU A 563 -6.85 19.74 11.33
N LYS A 564 -6.96 18.90 12.36
CA LYS A 564 -8.19 18.69 13.12
C LYS A 564 -8.03 19.28 14.51
N ARG A 565 -9.06 19.97 14.98
CA ARG A 565 -9.12 20.55 16.32
C ARG A 565 -10.41 20.18 17.01
N PHE A 566 -10.31 19.94 18.30
CA PHE A 566 -11.42 19.49 19.12
C PHE A 566 -11.93 20.64 19.98
N GLY A 567 -13.24 20.88 19.87
CA GLY A 567 -13.93 21.94 20.56
C GLY A 567 -13.74 23.33 19.96
N ILE A 568 -14.61 24.20 20.44
CA ILE A 568 -14.69 25.63 20.10
C ILE A 568 -14.96 26.46 21.37
N ARG A 569 -14.63 25.95 22.56
CA ARG A 569 -14.83 26.66 23.83
C ARG A 569 -13.46 26.86 24.48
N ASP A 570 -13.41 27.82 25.39
CA ASP A 570 -12.21 28.20 26.16
C ASP A 570 -11.95 27.25 27.36
N GLU A 571 -12.69 26.14 27.42
CA GLU A 571 -12.60 25.15 28.50
C GLU A 571 -11.81 23.93 28.04
N ALA A 572 -11.02 23.36 28.96
CA ALA A 572 -10.29 22.13 28.69
C ALA A 572 -11.26 20.97 28.44
N LEU A 573 -11.13 20.34 27.27
CA LEU A 573 -11.99 19.25 26.83
C LEU A 573 -11.31 17.90 27.09
N ASN A 574 -12.09 16.98 27.65
CA ASN A 574 -11.73 15.57 27.64
C ASN A 574 -12.04 15.01 26.25
N ILE A 575 -11.07 14.34 25.64
CA ILE A 575 -11.21 13.72 24.33
C ILE A 575 -11.16 12.22 24.54
N ASP A 576 -12.29 11.54 24.30
CA ASP A 576 -12.34 10.09 24.16
C ASP A 576 -12.47 9.74 22.68
N PHE A 577 -11.49 9.03 22.15
CA PHE A 577 -11.41 8.70 20.73
C PHE A 577 -11.44 7.19 20.52
N LYS A 578 -12.34 6.70 19.66
CA LYS A 578 -12.40 5.29 19.26
C LYS A 578 -12.30 5.17 17.75
N GLY A 579 -11.43 4.30 17.25
CA GLY A 579 -11.29 4.02 15.81
C GLY A 579 -9.85 4.05 15.33
N GLN A 580 -9.55 4.87 14.32
CA GLN A 580 -8.26 4.86 13.62
C GLN A 580 -7.67 6.24 13.42
N ILE A 581 -6.34 6.34 13.51
CA ILE A 581 -5.60 7.57 13.22
C ILE A 581 -4.61 7.32 12.10
N ASN A 582 -4.75 8.09 11.02
CA ASN A 582 -3.81 8.11 9.92
C ASN A 582 -3.20 9.50 9.77
N HIS A 583 -1.87 9.57 9.76
CA HIS A 583 -1.14 10.81 9.57
C HIS A 583 -0.48 10.85 8.19
N VAL A 584 -0.75 11.92 7.45
CA VAL A 584 -0.07 12.26 6.19
C VAL A 584 0.94 13.37 6.51
N GLY A 585 2.22 13.08 6.31
CA GLY A 585 3.35 13.79 6.96
C GLY A 585 3.43 15.31 6.85
N LYS A 586 4.26 15.91 7.72
CA LYS A 586 4.74 17.29 7.61
C LYS A 586 5.90 17.34 6.59
N LYS A 587 6.04 18.46 5.87
CA LYS A 587 7.19 18.71 4.96
C LYS A 587 8.54 18.79 5.68
N ASN A 588 8.55 18.98 7.00
CA ASN A 588 9.75 19.15 7.81
C ASN A 588 10.30 17.80 8.31
N SER A 589 11.59 17.78 8.67
CA SER A 589 12.27 16.64 9.30
C SER A 589 11.80 16.31 10.72
N ASP A 590 10.87 17.11 11.26
CA ASP A 590 10.39 16.99 12.63
C ASP A 590 9.57 15.73 12.82
N SER A 591 9.81 15.04 13.92
CA SER A 591 9.05 13.85 14.29
C SER A 591 7.55 14.15 14.35
N VAL A 592 6.75 13.18 13.90
CA VAL A 592 5.29 13.22 13.98
C VAL A 592 4.87 12.51 15.26
N PHE A 593 4.02 13.17 16.04
CA PHE A 593 3.40 12.65 17.25
C PHE A 593 1.89 12.51 16.99
N PRO A 594 1.39 11.30 16.66
CA PRO A 594 0.01 11.12 16.21
C PRO A 594 -1.06 11.46 17.26
N MET A 595 -0.70 11.41 18.55
CA MET A 595 -1.60 11.60 19.68
C MET A 595 -1.55 13.02 20.27
N ASP A 596 -0.81 13.94 19.65
CA ASP A 596 -0.76 15.34 20.08
C ASP A 596 -1.92 16.11 19.46
N LEU A 597 -3.08 15.96 20.11
CA LEU A 597 -4.32 16.59 19.69
C LEU A 597 -4.33 18.08 20.07
N ARG A 598 -5.03 18.88 19.26
CA ARG A 598 -5.12 20.33 19.46
C ARG A 598 -6.54 20.75 19.82
N SER A 599 -6.64 21.66 20.77
CA SER A 599 -7.90 22.31 21.12
C SER A 599 -8.26 23.40 20.11
N GLY A 600 -9.49 23.90 20.21
CA GLY A 600 -9.95 25.05 19.41
C GLY A 600 -9.04 26.28 19.51
N ILE A 601 -8.45 26.55 20.67
CA ILE A 601 -7.82 27.84 21.02
C ILE A 601 -6.28 27.92 20.84
N TYR A 602 -5.69 27.04 20.02
CA TYR A 602 -4.23 26.89 19.72
C TYR A 602 -3.40 26.08 20.71
N GLU A 603 -3.93 25.73 21.87
CA GLU A 603 -3.19 24.93 22.84
C GLU A 603 -3.27 23.44 22.51
N GLU A 604 -2.18 22.72 22.77
CA GLU A 604 -2.21 21.27 22.83
C GLU A 604 -3.16 20.85 23.95
N VAL A 605 -3.91 19.79 23.70
CA VAL A 605 -4.79 19.23 24.73
C VAL A 605 -3.91 18.60 25.79
N ASP A 606 -4.18 18.88 27.06
CA ASP A 606 -3.43 18.28 28.16
C ASP A 606 -3.46 16.75 28.03
N THR A 607 -2.30 16.12 28.19
CA THR A 607 -2.12 14.69 27.89
C THR A 607 -2.95 13.78 28.80
N ASP A 608 -3.28 14.24 30.01
CA ASP A 608 -4.16 13.54 30.96
C ASP A 608 -5.64 13.55 30.54
N LYS A 609 -6.03 14.42 29.60
CA LYS A 609 -7.40 14.56 29.09
C LYS A 609 -7.63 13.80 27.78
N ILE A 610 -6.62 13.09 27.28
CA ILE A 610 -6.71 12.29 26.05
C ILE A 610 -6.87 10.81 26.44
N SER A 611 -7.97 10.22 26.02
CA SER A 611 -8.24 8.78 26.05
C SER A 611 -8.43 8.30 24.61
N ALA A 612 -7.76 7.21 24.23
CA ALA A 612 -7.91 6.65 22.89
C ALA A 612 -7.92 5.13 22.89
N ASP A 613 -8.87 4.55 22.16
CA ASP A 613 -8.96 3.11 21.89
C ASP A 613 -8.91 2.88 20.38
N LEU A 614 -7.70 2.58 19.89
CA LEU A 614 -7.43 2.40 18.47
C LEU A 614 -7.52 0.93 18.08
N HIS A 615 -8.27 0.63 17.01
CA HIS A 615 -8.45 -0.73 16.52
C HIS A 615 -8.45 -0.80 14.99
N SER A 616 -8.01 -1.94 14.46
CA SER A 616 -8.07 -2.21 13.03
C SER A 616 -9.49 -2.50 12.55
N ILE A 617 -9.79 -2.16 11.29
CA ILE A 617 -11.04 -2.52 10.63
C ILE A 617 -10.93 -3.97 10.18
N THR A 618 -11.89 -4.80 10.59
CA THR A 618 -11.94 -6.23 10.26
C THR A 618 -13.11 -6.59 9.35
N ASP A 619 -14.10 -5.71 9.23
CA ASP A 619 -15.32 -5.95 8.46
C ASP A 619 -15.65 -4.89 7.42
N LEU A 620 -16.36 -5.31 6.37
CA LEU A 620 -16.73 -4.42 5.25
C LEU A 620 -17.69 -3.30 5.69
N ASN A 621 -18.52 -3.56 6.69
CA ASN A 621 -19.48 -2.58 7.21
C ASN A 621 -18.82 -1.46 8.02
N GLN A 622 -17.58 -1.66 8.45
CA GLN A 622 -16.79 -0.66 9.19
C GLN A 622 -15.99 0.24 8.24
N LEU A 623 -15.97 -0.06 6.95
CA LEU A 623 -15.23 0.70 5.96
C LEU A 623 -16.03 1.95 5.55
N PRO A 624 -15.50 3.18 5.75
CA PRO A 624 -16.21 4.39 5.34
C PRO A 624 -16.27 4.52 3.81
N PRO A 625 -17.13 5.41 3.27
CA PRO A 625 -17.31 5.58 1.83
C PRO A 625 -16.01 5.88 1.06
N ILE A 626 -15.15 6.70 1.65
CA ILE A 626 -13.84 7.09 1.09
C ILE A 626 -12.73 6.68 2.06
N ASN A 627 -11.72 6.02 1.50
CA ASN A 627 -10.57 5.50 2.23
C ASN A 627 -9.28 5.85 1.51
N GLN A 628 -8.21 6.04 2.27
CA GLN A 628 -6.88 6.08 1.69
C GLN A 628 -6.50 4.66 1.26
N MET A 629 -5.97 4.51 0.04
CA MET A 629 -5.53 3.22 -0.49
C MET A 629 -4.05 2.97 -0.21
N ASN A 630 -3.69 1.70 -0.06
CA ASN A 630 -2.30 1.24 -0.02
C ASN A 630 -2.18 0.03 -0.94
N TRP A 631 -0.99 -0.21 -1.49
CA TRP A 631 -0.69 -1.40 -2.27
C TRP A 631 0.23 -2.32 -1.50
N LEU A 632 -0.22 -3.54 -1.25
CA LEU A 632 0.64 -4.64 -0.80
C LEU A 632 0.92 -5.53 -2.01
N VAL A 633 2.18 -5.63 -2.40
CA VAL A 633 2.64 -6.34 -3.59
C VAL A 633 3.36 -7.59 -3.13
N VAL A 634 2.97 -8.74 -3.67
CA VAL A 634 3.52 -10.05 -3.29
C VAL A 634 3.74 -10.89 -4.53
N ILE A 635 4.82 -11.68 -4.54
CA ILE A 635 5.01 -12.76 -5.51
C ILE A 635 5.02 -14.09 -4.76
N GLU A 636 4.11 -14.98 -5.14
CA GLU A 636 3.97 -16.32 -4.56
C GLU A 636 4.30 -17.36 -5.62
N GLN A 637 5.05 -18.40 -5.26
CA GLN A 637 5.19 -19.58 -6.12
C GLN A 637 3.92 -20.44 -5.98
N VAL A 638 3.40 -20.93 -7.09
CA VAL A 638 2.26 -21.85 -7.13
C VAL A 638 2.71 -23.13 -7.81
N ASP A 639 2.32 -24.28 -7.24
CA ASP A 639 2.68 -25.59 -7.76
C ASP A 639 1.91 -25.99 -9.02
#